data_AF-A0A2G2F0G2-F1
#
_entry.id   AF-A0A2G2F0G2-F1
#
_cell.length_a   1.000
_cell.length_b   1.000
_cell.length_c   1.000
_cell.angle_alpha   90.00
_cell.angle_beta   90.00
_cell.angle_gamma   90.00
#
_symmetry.space_group_name_H-M   'P 1'
#
loop_
_entity.id
_entity.type
_entity.pdbx_description
1 polymer ?
#
loop_
_entity_poly.entity_id
_entity_poly.type
_entity_poly.pdbx_seq_one_letter_code
_entity_poly.pdbx_strand_id
1 'polypeptide(L)'
;MINNLNIMKINRYLFICFLIPYFSFSQVVINEASCSNRGNATDGFGESEDWAELYNAGASQVDLSGYYLSDRSTNILKWQVPAGITINAGERIMVYFSSRNTVNGADLHPSFKLSQTDGEWIILTNPGGTIEDSVYLSNRITKENHSFGRTTDGASTWSVFPVPTPNAVNSGGVDFYMPRPTFVQQAGFYNGPQNIEITVPAGGQVRYTLDGSVPNAGSTLYGGPINITNTTVIRAVTFGPQEESIPTTATYLIDEPHNIPVVSVCGTGVFDLIANGNGGSNEPTGNFELFEEDGTFIESALGAFNKHGNDSWAYDQRGFDYIVRDEFGDQHKIDHQIFPDKARDQFKRLILKPGANDNYPFEDGAHVRDAFVQTLSQKADLRLDERTWRPCVVYLNGEYWGVYELREKYDDHNFTEEYYNQSEFYGENQNGIHFLKTWGATWTEYGAPDAQPEWDALLNFIQTNNMGDPANFNYVDSLYNWRSLVDYFVLNSFIVSQDWLNWNTAWWRGRNPAETKKKWRYTLWDMDACFGHYVNYTGVPDVSSQADPCNAENLPDPGGQGHTVILSKLIDENEIVSQFYKTRYIDLNNTYFSCDYVIPLLDSMLNTFAAEMPRQINVWGGTVGGYDAAVQKLRDSIISRCNAINDGLIDCYNLAGPYELIIDTEPVGGGEVKVNSIWAPTFPWTTSYFGNIETILIAEANPGFTFSHWEYDVGPLNAPVESDTNGIDLQSNDKVVAVFTQEEVIVDGEGVQVPNAFSPNGDGHNDFFKGKIGGDVAGLSIMIYDRWGNKVFESSELNFKWDGQFNGRLLNTGVYAYAIDVTYDNGVQEKISGNITLIR
;
A
#
# COMPACT_ATOMS: atom_id res chain seq x y z
N MET A 1 -15.51 38.80 79.86
CA MET A 1 -16.55 39.66 79.29
C MET A 1 -17.48 38.78 78.46
N ILE A 2 -18.78 38.74 78.82
CA ILE A 2 -20.00 38.59 77.96
C ILE A 2 -20.03 37.33 77.03
N ASN A 3 -21.06 36.48 76.92
CA ASN A 3 -22.37 36.20 77.52
C ASN A 3 -22.84 34.84 76.94
N ASN A 4 -23.72 34.10 77.64
CA ASN A 4 -24.97 33.41 77.20
C ASN A 4 -25.03 32.68 75.82
N LEU A 5 -25.74 31.56 75.58
CA LEU A 5 -26.83 30.86 76.25
C LEU A 5 -27.04 29.46 75.60
N ASN A 6 -27.49 28.50 76.41
CA ASN A 6 -28.26 27.24 76.20
C ASN A 6 -28.69 26.75 74.79
N ILE A 7 -28.76 25.41 74.59
CA ILE A 7 -30.01 24.59 74.57
C ILE A 7 -29.79 23.09 74.22
N MET A 8 -30.41 22.25 75.06
CA MET A 8 -31.00 20.89 74.92
C MET A 8 -30.29 19.71 74.22
N LYS A 9 -30.11 18.64 75.02
CA LYS A 9 -29.85 17.25 74.62
C LYS A 9 -31.15 16.55 74.16
N ILE A 10 -31.09 15.83 73.04
CA ILE A 10 -32.07 14.81 72.62
C ILE A 10 -31.31 13.51 72.28
N ASN A 11 -31.72 12.40 72.88
CA ASN A 11 -31.23 11.04 72.61
C ASN A 11 -31.50 10.64 71.15
N ARG A 12 -30.49 10.12 70.44
CA ARG A 12 -30.66 9.40 69.16
C ARG A 12 -30.17 7.96 69.31
N TYR A 13 -31.06 7.02 69.00
CA TYR A 13 -30.75 5.60 68.81
C TYR A 13 -29.78 5.44 67.63
N LEU A 14 -28.75 4.62 67.84
CA LEU A 14 -27.73 4.29 66.85
C LEU A 14 -28.25 3.12 66.00
N PHE A 15 -28.67 3.40 64.75
CA PHE A 15 -28.94 2.37 63.74
C PHE A 15 -27.61 2.09 63.01
N ILE A 16 -27.04 0.90 63.24
CA ILE A 16 -25.87 0.41 62.51
C ILE A 16 -26.38 -0.21 61.20
N CYS A 17 -26.22 0.52 60.09
CA CYS A 17 -26.42 -0.03 58.74
C CYS A 17 -25.20 -0.89 58.37
N PHE A 18 -25.42 -2.20 58.24
CA PHE A 18 -24.50 -3.10 57.54
C PHE A 18 -24.53 -2.75 56.05
N LEU A 19 -23.46 -2.15 55.53
CA LEU A 19 -23.19 -2.05 54.09
C LEU A 19 -22.69 -3.42 53.63
N ILE A 20 -23.61 -4.24 53.09
CA ILE A 20 -23.28 -5.42 52.31
C ILE A 20 -22.87 -4.91 50.92
N PRO A 21 -21.63 -5.19 50.44
CA PRO A 21 -21.30 -4.91 49.04
C PRO A 21 -22.14 -5.84 48.16
N TYR A 22 -23.14 -5.30 47.50
CA TYR A 22 -23.81 -5.98 46.40
C TYR A 22 -22.86 -5.92 45.20
N PHE A 23 -22.19 -7.03 44.89
CA PHE A 23 -21.61 -7.23 43.57
C PHE A 23 -22.79 -7.42 42.60
N SER A 24 -23.12 -6.37 41.87
CA SER A 24 -24.02 -6.49 40.72
C SER A 24 -23.18 -7.05 39.57
N PHE A 25 -23.40 -8.32 39.22
CA PHE A 25 -22.87 -8.85 37.97
C PHE A 25 -23.62 -8.20 36.81
N SER A 26 -22.92 -7.91 35.71
CA SER A 26 -23.60 -7.45 34.50
C SER A 26 -24.57 -8.52 34.02
N GLN A 27 -25.74 -8.08 33.56
CA GLN A 27 -26.79 -8.99 33.11
C GLN A 27 -26.47 -9.59 31.73
N VAL A 28 -25.80 -8.84 30.86
CA VAL A 28 -25.37 -9.28 29.53
C VAL A 28 -23.84 -9.30 29.51
N VAL A 29 -23.27 -10.44 29.15
CA VAL A 29 -21.83 -10.67 29.16
C VAL A 29 -21.35 -11.14 27.80
N ILE A 30 -20.08 -10.92 27.52
CA ILE A 30 -19.38 -11.57 26.41
C ILE A 30 -19.14 -13.02 26.83
N ASN A 31 -19.71 -13.97 26.10
CA ASN A 31 -19.78 -15.38 26.51
C ASN A 31 -18.71 -16.23 25.84
N GLU A 32 -18.55 -16.08 24.53
CA GLU A 32 -17.58 -16.76 23.69
C GLU A 32 -17.25 -15.85 22.51
N ALA A 33 -16.02 -15.91 22.00
CA ALA A 33 -15.61 -15.18 20.82
C ALA A 33 -14.49 -15.91 20.07
N SER A 34 -14.42 -15.68 18.76
CA SER A 34 -13.34 -16.16 17.90
C SER A 34 -12.90 -15.04 16.96
N CYS A 35 -11.60 -14.75 17.00
CA CYS A 35 -10.89 -13.93 16.01
C CYS A 35 -10.09 -14.82 15.04
N SER A 36 -10.41 -16.12 15.03
CA SER A 36 -9.68 -17.16 14.31
C SER A 36 -10.61 -17.99 13.42
N ASN A 37 -11.78 -17.47 13.08
CA ASN A 37 -12.80 -18.22 12.36
C ASN A 37 -12.47 -18.34 10.87
N ARG A 38 -12.12 -19.54 10.41
CA ARG A 38 -11.87 -19.85 9.00
C ARG A 38 -12.84 -20.91 8.45
N GLY A 39 -14.00 -21.05 9.06
CA GLY A 39 -15.06 -21.94 8.56
C GLY A 39 -15.92 -22.64 9.62
N ASN A 40 -15.72 -22.35 10.90
CA ASN A 40 -16.49 -22.99 11.98
C ASN A 40 -17.82 -22.28 12.29
N ALA A 41 -17.92 -20.99 11.98
CA ALA A 41 -19.15 -20.22 12.02
C ALA A 41 -19.31 -19.42 10.72
N THR A 42 -20.54 -19.26 10.26
CA THR A 42 -20.84 -18.50 9.04
C THR A 42 -21.95 -17.51 9.34
N ASP A 43 -21.79 -16.28 8.87
CA ASP A 43 -22.79 -15.25 9.05
C ASP A 43 -23.98 -15.39 8.07
N GLY A 44 -24.96 -14.49 8.18
CA GLY A 44 -26.11 -14.43 7.28
C GLY A 44 -25.79 -14.10 5.81
N PHE A 45 -24.53 -13.79 5.49
CA PHE A 45 -24.03 -13.50 4.14
C PHE A 45 -23.22 -14.65 3.55
N GLY A 46 -22.98 -15.73 4.30
CA GLY A 46 -22.18 -16.87 3.85
C GLY A 46 -20.68 -16.74 4.12
N GLU A 47 -20.26 -15.73 4.90
CA GLU A 47 -18.85 -15.44 5.17
C GLU A 47 -18.41 -15.93 6.55
N SER A 48 -17.13 -16.31 6.66
CA SER A 48 -16.50 -16.68 7.94
C SER A 48 -15.88 -15.45 8.58
N GLU A 49 -16.69 -14.69 9.32
CA GLU A 49 -16.26 -13.47 10.02
C GLU A 49 -15.77 -13.79 11.43
N ASP A 50 -14.95 -12.91 11.99
CA ASP A 50 -14.72 -12.89 13.44
C ASP A 50 -16.04 -12.67 14.16
N TRP A 51 -16.21 -13.30 15.32
CA TRP A 51 -17.47 -13.24 16.02
C TRP A 51 -17.33 -13.22 17.54
N ALA A 52 -18.36 -12.67 18.18
CA ALA A 52 -18.58 -12.79 19.61
C ALA A 52 -20.04 -13.09 19.90
N GLU A 53 -20.27 -13.80 20.98
CA GLU A 53 -21.58 -14.11 21.52
C GLU A 53 -21.85 -13.24 22.75
N LEU A 54 -22.97 -12.52 22.75
CA LEU A 54 -23.48 -11.85 23.94
C LEU A 54 -24.55 -12.72 24.58
N TYR A 55 -24.39 -13.03 25.87
CA TYR A 55 -25.28 -13.91 26.63
C TYR A 55 -25.97 -13.15 27.76
N ASN A 56 -27.28 -13.34 27.90
CA ASN A 56 -28.05 -12.80 29.01
C ASN A 56 -28.08 -13.79 30.18
N ALA A 57 -27.18 -13.59 31.14
CA ALA A 57 -27.07 -14.38 32.37
C ALA A 57 -28.14 -14.05 33.42
N GLY A 58 -28.98 -13.03 33.18
CA GLY A 58 -30.05 -12.63 34.07
C GLY A 58 -31.32 -13.45 33.94
N ALA A 59 -32.28 -13.15 34.82
CA ALA A 59 -33.59 -13.82 34.86
C ALA A 59 -34.69 -13.10 34.05
N SER A 60 -34.38 -11.97 33.41
CA SER A 60 -35.33 -11.18 32.60
C SER A 60 -34.77 -10.87 31.22
N GLN A 61 -35.64 -10.55 30.27
CA GLN A 61 -35.24 -10.02 28.96
C GLN A 61 -34.46 -8.70 29.12
N VAL A 62 -33.45 -8.48 28.28
CA VAL A 62 -32.70 -7.23 28.16
C VAL A 62 -32.92 -6.65 26.77
N ASP A 63 -33.17 -5.34 26.71
CA ASP A 63 -33.17 -4.55 25.49
C ASP A 63 -31.78 -3.94 25.29
N LEU A 64 -31.12 -4.30 24.18
CA LEU A 64 -29.81 -3.80 23.79
C LEU A 64 -29.88 -2.50 23.00
N SER A 65 -31.07 -1.95 22.74
CA SER A 65 -31.24 -0.67 22.04
C SER A 65 -30.38 0.42 22.68
N GLY A 66 -29.47 1.00 21.89
CA GLY A 66 -28.59 2.08 22.33
C GLY A 66 -27.38 1.64 23.16
N TYR A 67 -27.14 0.33 23.33
CA TYR A 67 -25.83 -0.17 23.78
C TYR A 67 -24.77 0.12 22.74
N TYR A 68 -23.50 -0.04 23.10
CA TYR A 68 -22.38 0.13 22.19
C TYR A 68 -21.44 -1.06 22.21
N LEU A 69 -20.89 -1.37 21.03
CA LEU A 69 -19.77 -2.28 20.82
C LEU A 69 -18.53 -1.48 20.42
N SER A 70 -17.36 -1.90 20.90
CA SER A 70 -16.08 -1.30 20.54
C SER A 70 -14.92 -2.27 20.62
N ASP A 71 -13.92 -2.02 19.76
CA ASP A 71 -12.59 -2.63 19.71
C ASP A 71 -11.52 -1.85 20.51
N ARG A 72 -11.85 -0.64 20.98
CA ARG A 72 -10.87 0.31 21.56
C ARG A 72 -11.32 0.88 22.89
N SER A 73 -10.48 0.74 23.90
CA SER A 73 -10.69 1.34 25.23
C SER A 73 -10.71 2.87 25.22
N THR A 74 -10.13 3.50 24.19
CA THR A 74 -10.17 4.96 23.99
C THR A 74 -11.45 5.45 23.33
N ASN A 75 -12.27 4.56 22.77
CA ASN A 75 -13.56 4.88 22.16
C ASN A 75 -14.60 3.81 22.50
N ILE A 76 -15.08 3.79 23.73
CA ILE A 76 -16.03 2.78 24.23
C ILE A 76 -17.47 2.90 23.66
N LEU A 77 -17.73 3.91 22.82
CA LEU A 77 -19.03 4.21 22.22
C LEU A 77 -18.99 4.12 20.68
N LYS A 78 -18.12 3.25 20.13
CA LYS A 78 -17.80 3.21 18.69
C LYS A 78 -18.98 2.88 17.79
N TRP A 79 -19.69 1.77 18.06
CA TRP A 79 -20.83 1.34 17.25
C TRP A 79 -22.07 1.17 18.13
N GLN A 80 -23.11 1.95 17.86
CA GLN A 80 -24.36 1.88 18.63
C GLN A 80 -25.27 0.77 18.08
N VAL A 81 -25.73 -0.11 18.96
CA VAL A 81 -26.72 -1.15 18.65
C VAL A 81 -28.07 -0.48 18.29
N PRO A 82 -28.63 -0.76 17.10
CA PRO A 82 -29.92 -0.20 16.68
C PRO A 82 -31.08 -0.58 17.61
N ALA A 83 -32.19 0.17 17.50
CA ALA A 83 -33.38 -0.10 18.29
C ALA A 83 -34.04 -1.45 17.94
N GLY A 84 -34.63 -2.10 18.94
CA GLY A 84 -35.44 -3.33 18.78
C GLY A 84 -34.67 -4.64 18.97
N ILE A 85 -33.39 -4.58 19.34
CA ILE A 85 -32.58 -5.77 19.62
C ILE A 85 -32.76 -6.18 21.08
N THR A 86 -33.26 -7.40 21.33
CA THR A 86 -33.50 -7.90 22.68
C THR A 86 -32.96 -9.31 22.86
N ILE A 87 -32.47 -9.63 24.06
CA ILE A 87 -32.02 -10.98 24.45
C ILE A 87 -32.89 -11.47 25.62
N ASN A 88 -33.59 -12.60 25.46
CA ASN A 88 -34.35 -13.20 26.57
C ASN A 88 -33.41 -13.79 27.64
N ALA A 89 -33.94 -14.03 28.84
CA ALA A 89 -33.17 -14.66 29.90
C ALA A 89 -32.64 -16.04 29.46
N GLY A 90 -31.32 -16.25 29.57
CA GLY A 90 -30.66 -17.49 29.16
C GLY A 90 -30.49 -17.67 27.65
N GLU A 91 -30.84 -16.67 26.84
CA GLU A 91 -30.59 -16.65 25.40
C GLU A 91 -29.32 -15.84 25.08
N ARG A 92 -28.94 -15.87 23.81
CA ARG A 92 -27.72 -15.30 23.26
C ARG A 92 -27.98 -14.63 21.91
N ILE A 93 -27.05 -13.78 21.48
CA ILE A 93 -27.07 -13.16 20.16
C ILE A 93 -25.66 -13.13 19.59
N MET A 94 -25.55 -13.27 18.27
CA MET A 94 -24.27 -13.24 17.58
C MET A 94 -23.91 -11.82 17.14
N VAL A 95 -22.64 -11.49 17.29
CA VAL A 95 -21.99 -10.30 16.74
C VAL A 95 -20.94 -10.80 15.76
N TYR A 96 -21.04 -10.44 14.49
CA TYR A 96 -20.05 -10.72 13.45
C TYR A 96 -19.31 -9.44 13.08
N PHE A 97 -18.01 -9.37 13.37
CA PHE A 97 -17.18 -8.19 13.16
C PHE A 97 -16.72 -8.09 11.70
N SER A 98 -17.66 -7.71 10.83
CA SER A 98 -17.45 -7.73 9.38
C SER A 98 -17.19 -6.36 8.76
N SER A 99 -17.22 -5.28 9.55
CA SER A 99 -17.20 -3.89 9.07
C SER A 99 -18.39 -3.47 8.19
N ARG A 100 -19.43 -4.30 8.05
CA ARG A 100 -20.62 -3.98 7.22
C ARG A 100 -21.52 -2.90 7.81
N ASN A 101 -21.40 -2.58 9.10
CA ASN A 101 -22.21 -1.56 9.77
C ASN A 101 -23.73 -1.78 9.60
N THR A 102 -24.23 -2.98 9.88
CA THR A 102 -25.63 -3.36 9.64
C THR A 102 -26.15 -4.38 10.67
N VAL A 103 -27.40 -4.80 10.52
CA VAL A 103 -28.03 -5.90 11.29
C VAL A 103 -28.71 -6.84 10.30
N ASN A 104 -28.41 -8.14 10.39
CA ASN A 104 -29.03 -9.16 9.55
C ASN A 104 -29.88 -10.09 10.41
N GLY A 105 -31.21 -9.91 10.39
CA GLY A 105 -32.09 -10.64 11.31
C GLY A 105 -31.81 -10.27 12.77
N ALA A 106 -31.27 -11.22 13.54
CA ALA A 106 -30.80 -10.99 14.91
C ALA A 106 -29.29 -10.74 14.99
N ASP A 107 -28.54 -11.00 13.93
CA ASP A 107 -27.08 -10.91 13.95
C ASP A 107 -26.62 -9.46 13.80
N LEU A 108 -25.70 -9.05 14.67
CA LEU A 108 -25.14 -7.70 14.68
C LEU A 108 -23.87 -7.66 13.83
N HIS A 109 -23.74 -6.67 12.95
CA HIS A 109 -22.54 -6.46 12.12
C HIS A 109 -21.95 -5.06 12.35
N PRO A 110 -21.06 -4.87 13.35
CA PRO A 110 -20.46 -3.57 13.63
C PRO A 110 -19.68 -2.99 12.44
N SER A 111 -19.38 -1.69 12.52
CA SER A 111 -18.59 -0.95 11.52
C SER A 111 -17.08 -1.20 11.61
N PHE A 112 -16.65 -2.32 12.18
CA PHE A 112 -15.23 -2.68 12.34
C PHE A 112 -15.02 -4.20 12.34
N LYS A 113 -13.77 -4.60 12.10
CA LYS A 113 -13.25 -5.97 12.25
C LYS A 113 -12.41 -6.09 13.52
N LEU A 114 -12.01 -7.30 13.90
CA LEU A 114 -11.10 -7.53 15.03
C LEU A 114 -9.72 -8.00 14.54
N SER A 115 -8.72 -7.81 15.40
CA SER A 115 -7.42 -8.48 15.33
C SER A 115 -6.97 -8.86 16.74
N GLN A 116 -6.79 -10.15 16.98
CA GLN A 116 -6.36 -10.64 18.28
C GLN A 116 -4.89 -10.31 18.59
N THR A 117 -4.09 -10.09 17.56
CA THR A 117 -2.66 -9.79 17.67
C THR A 117 -2.33 -8.29 17.65
N ASP A 118 -3.31 -7.40 17.46
CA ASP A 118 -3.10 -5.93 17.41
C ASP A 118 -3.49 -5.19 18.71
N GLY A 119 -3.65 -5.90 19.84
CA GLY A 119 -3.95 -5.24 21.12
C GLY A 119 -5.37 -4.68 21.21
N GLU A 120 -6.32 -5.26 20.49
CA GLU A 120 -7.71 -4.83 20.49
C GLU A 120 -8.54 -5.43 21.64
N TRP A 121 -9.77 -4.94 21.76
CA TRP A 121 -10.74 -5.35 22.78
C TRP A 121 -12.03 -5.86 22.14
N ILE A 122 -12.87 -6.50 22.95
CA ILE A 122 -14.32 -6.53 22.73
C ILE A 122 -14.93 -5.85 23.94
N ILE A 123 -15.63 -4.74 23.75
CA ILE A 123 -16.21 -3.94 24.82
C ILE A 123 -17.70 -3.80 24.60
N LEU A 124 -18.50 -4.15 25.61
CA LEU A 124 -19.92 -3.90 25.67
C LEU A 124 -20.20 -2.75 26.65
N THR A 125 -20.78 -1.66 26.16
CA THR A 125 -21.10 -0.47 26.95
C THR A 125 -22.61 -0.21 26.93
N ASN A 126 -23.22 0.06 28.08
CA ASN A 126 -24.63 0.40 28.15
C ASN A 126 -24.92 1.84 27.65
N PRO A 127 -26.19 2.22 27.44
CA PRO A 127 -26.55 3.56 26.95
C PRO A 127 -26.14 4.70 27.89
N GLY A 128 -25.89 4.41 29.17
CA GLY A 128 -25.37 5.36 30.15
C GLY A 128 -23.85 5.58 30.08
N GLY A 129 -23.14 4.89 29.18
CA GLY A 129 -21.69 4.99 29.03
C GLY A 129 -20.89 4.17 30.05
N THR A 130 -21.53 3.21 30.74
CA THR A 130 -20.85 2.29 31.65
C THR A 130 -20.52 0.98 30.93
N ILE A 131 -19.28 0.51 31.06
CA ILE A 131 -18.86 -0.79 30.53
C ILE A 131 -19.55 -1.89 31.34
N GLU A 132 -20.28 -2.74 30.63
CA GLU A 132 -20.98 -3.91 31.18
C GLU A 132 -20.05 -5.11 31.23
N ASP A 133 -19.33 -5.36 30.13
CA ASP A 133 -18.30 -6.39 30.05
C ASP A 133 -17.23 -6.00 29.03
N SER A 134 -16.02 -6.55 29.20
CA SER A 134 -14.94 -6.31 28.26
C SER A 134 -13.92 -7.44 28.27
N VAL A 135 -13.36 -7.74 27.10
CA VAL A 135 -12.29 -8.72 26.93
C VAL A 135 -11.14 -8.09 26.16
N TYR A 136 -9.92 -8.24 26.70
CA TYR A 136 -8.70 -7.85 26.00
C TYR A 136 -8.17 -9.02 25.18
N LEU A 137 -8.08 -8.85 23.85
CA LEU A 137 -7.85 -9.96 22.93
C LEU A 137 -6.43 -10.53 23.00
N SER A 138 -5.41 -9.71 23.25
CA SER A 138 -4.03 -10.20 23.33
C SER A 138 -3.74 -11.12 24.52
N ASN A 139 -4.66 -11.18 25.51
CA ASN A 139 -4.62 -12.18 26.59
C ASN A 139 -5.43 -13.45 26.27
N ARG A 140 -6.01 -13.52 25.08
CA ARG A 140 -7.02 -14.51 24.64
C ARG A 140 -6.77 -15.02 23.22
N ILE A 141 -5.53 -14.92 22.74
CA ILE A 141 -5.11 -15.42 21.42
C ILE A 141 -5.49 -16.90 21.26
N THR A 142 -6.03 -17.23 20.10
CA THR A 142 -6.50 -18.56 19.68
C THR A 142 -5.79 -19.03 18.41
N LYS A 143 -5.64 -20.34 18.26
CA LYS A 143 -5.27 -20.96 16.98
C LYS A 143 -6.42 -20.88 16.00
N GLU A 144 -6.12 -21.11 14.73
CA GLU A 144 -7.12 -21.24 13.67
C GLU A 144 -8.30 -22.13 14.14
N ASN A 145 -9.50 -21.64 13.88
CA ASN A 145 -10.77 -22.31 14.15
C ASN A 145 -11.04 -22.61 15.63
N HIS A 146 -10.23 -22.12 16.57
CA HIS A 146 -10.53 -22.13 17.99
C HIS A 146 -11.28 -20.84 18.39
N SER A 147 -11.92 -20.88 19.56
CA SER A 147 -12.49 -19.72 20.23
C SER A 147 -12.01 -19.65 21.68
N PHE A 148 -12.24 -18.52 22.34
CA PHE A 148 -12.11 -18.39 23.78
C PHE A 148 -13.48 -18.02 24.36
N GLY A 149 -13.78 -18.53 25.55
CA GLY A 149 -15.09 -18.31 26.15
C GLY A 149 -15.11 -18.57 27.64
N ARG A 150 -16.22 -18.24 28.28
CA ARG A 150 -16.48 -18.60 29.68
C ARG A 150 -16.64 -20.12 29.78
N THR A 151 -16.10 -20.75 30.84
CA THR A 151 -16.07 -22.22 30.99
C THR A 151 -17.45 -22.89 30.87
N THR A 152 -18.49 -22.18 31.32
CA THR A 152 -19.91 -22.42 31.07
C THR A 152 -20.58 -21.07 30.86
N ASP A 153 -21.78 -21.02 30.29
CA ASP A 153 -22.50 -19.76 30.06
C ASP A 153 -22.52 -18.86 31.30
N GLY A 154 -22.02 -17.63 31.15
CA GLY A 154 -21.95 -16.64 32.23
C GLY A 154 -20.92 -16.90 33.34
N ALA A 155 -20.08 -17.94 33.25
CA ALA A 155 -19.07 -18.23 34.28
C ALA A 155 -17.98 -17.15 34.38
N SER A 156 -17.42 -16.97 35.58
CA SER A 156 -16.31 -16.01 35.79
C SER A 156 -14.95 -16.47 35.25
N THR A 157 -14.79 -17.76 35.00
CA THR A 157 -13.57 -18.39 34.49
C THR A 157 -13.63 -18.57 32.98
N TRP A 158 -12.47 -18.50 32.32
CA TRP A 158 -12.34 -18.57 30.87
C TRP A 158 -11.53 -19.79 30.44
N SER A 159 -11.83 -20.31 29.26
CA SER A 159 -11.18 -21.44 28.61
C SER A 159 -10.97 -21.15 27.13
N VAL A 160 -10.10 -21.95 26.51
CA VAL A 160 -10.06 -22.11 25.04
C VAL A 160 -11.02 -23.22 24.67
N PHE A 161 -11.64 -23.11 23.49
CA PHE A 161 -12.51 -24.12 22.92
C PHE A 161 -11.92 -24.54 21.56
N PRO A 162 -11.23 -25.69 21.51
CA PRO A 162 -10.75 -26.27 20.25
C PRO A 162 -11.89 -26.62 19.29
N VAL A 163 -13.09 -26.83 19.84
CA VAL A 163 -14.34 -26.93 19.10
C VAL A 163 -15.26 -25.82 19.61
N PRO A 164 -15.36 -24.70 18.89
CA PRO A 164 -16.20 -23.57 19.28
C PRO A 164 -17.68 -23.94 19.41
N THR A 165 -18.43 -23.17 20.21
CA THR A 165 -19.87 -23.36 20.45
C THR A 165 -20.73 -22.17 20.02
N PRO A 166 -20.57 -21.64 18.78
CA PRO A 166 -21.34 -20.47 18.33
C PRO A 166 -22.84 -20.73 18.42
N ASN A 167 -23.57 -19.82 19.06
CA ASN A 167 -25.01 -19.91 19.27
C ASN A 167 -25.46 -21.15 20.08
N ALA A 168 -24.55 -21.78 20.83
CA ALA A 168 -24.81 -22.95 21.66
C ALA A 168 -24.36 -22.70 23.11
N VAL A 169 -24.64 -23.66 24.00
CA VAL A 169 -24.15 -23.59 25.39
C VAL A 169 -22.66 -23.91 25.40
N ASN A 170 -21.87 -23.09 26.08
CA ASN A 170 -20.43 -23.32 26.22
C ASN A 170 -20.16 -24.69 26.84
N SER A 171 -19.46 -25.55 26.09
CA SER A 171 -19.07 -26.88 26.54
C SER A 171 -17.80 -27.34 25.85
N GLY A 172 -17.02 -28.22 26.49
CA GLY A 172 -15.76 -28.73 25.91
C GLY A 172 -14.55 -27.79 26.05
N GLY A 173 -14.66 -26.74 26.86
CA GLY A 173 -13.54 -25.84 27.14
C GLY A 173 -12.39 -26.53 27.88
N VAL A 174 -11.17 -26.11 27.54
CA VAL A 174 -9.89 -26.59 28.09
C VAL A 174 -9.04 -25.43 28.60
N ASP A 175 -7.95 -25.73 29.30
CA ASP A 175 -6.99 -24.72 29.73
C ASP A 175 -6.31 -24.06 28.51
N PHE A 176 -5.94 -22.78 28.65
CA PHE A 176 -5.21 -22.03 27.62
C PHE A 176 -3.87 -22.68 27.26
N TYR A 177 -3.35 -22.34 26.08
CA TYR A 177 -2.16 -22.94 25.51
C TYR A 177 -0.93 -22.92 26.43
N MET A 178 -0.13 -23.99 26.34
CA MET A 178 1.23 -24.05 26.85
C MET A 178 2.04 -22.88 26.30
N PRO A 179 2.94 -22.26 27.09
CA PRO A 179 3.83 -21.23 26.58
C PRO A 179 4.68 -21.76 25.43
N ARG A 180 4.99 -20.89 24.47
CA ARG A 180 5.89 -21.21 23.35
C ARG A 180 7.31 -21.50 23.87
N PRO A 181 8.03 -22.48 23.29
CA PRO A 181 9.45 -22.63 23.57
C PRO A 181 10.25 -21.48 22.96
N THR A 182 11.44 -21.18 23.51
CA THR A 182 12.32 -20.15 22.94
C THR A 182 13.70 -20.73 22.59
N PHE A 183 14.22 -20.37 21.42
CA PHE A 183 15.59 -20.69 21.03
C PHE A 183 16.57 -19.73 21.72
N VAL A 184 17.63 -20.28 22.31
CA VAL A 184 18.67 -19.47 22.95
C VAL A 184 19.53 -18.77 21.90
N GLN A 185 19.98 -19.52 20.90
CA GLN A 185 20.60 -18.98 19.70
C GLN A 185 19.49 -18.44 18.80
N GLN A 186 19.67 -17.22 18.27
CA GLN A 186 18.67 -16.59 17.42
C GLN A 186 18.74 -17.16 15.99
N ALA A 187 17.62 -17.11 15.27
CA ALA A 187 17.65 -17.36 13.82
C ALA A 187 18.64 -16.40 13.14
N GLY A 188 19.29 -16.85 12.07
CA GLY A 188 20.22 -16.02 11.31
C GLY A 188 21.44 -16.76 10.77
N PHE A 189 22.47 -15.98 10.47
CA PHE A 189 23.67 -16.42 9.77
C PHE A 189 24.80 -16.78 10.72
N TYR A 190 25.48 -17.89 10.44
CA TYR A 190 26.56 -18.40 11.27
C TYR A 190 27.72 -18.95 10.42
N ASN A 191 28.93 -18.71 10.91
CA ASN A 191 30.16 -19.30 10.36
C ASN A 191 30.47 -20.59 11.12
N GLY A 192 30.24 -21.73 10.48
CA GLY A 192 30.43 -23.07 11.03
C GLY A 192 29.32 -23.57 11.96
N PRO A 193 29.46 -24.83 12.44
CA PRO A 193 28.41 -25.55 13.16
C PRO A 193 27.91 -24.84 14.42
N GLN A 194 26.60 -24.96 14.68
CA GLN A 194 25.94 -24.41 15.87
C GLN A 194 25.40 -25.52 16.77
N ASN A 195 25.29 -25.22 18.07
CA ASN A 195 24.62 -26.06 19.05
C ASN A 195 23.41 -25.30 19.58
N ILE A 196 22.23 -25.65 19.09
CA ILE A 196 20.99 -24.92 19.38
C ILE A 196 20.38 -25.42 20.67
N GLU A 197 20.25 -24.54 21.64
CA GLU A 197 19.56 -24.78 22.89
C GLU A 197 18.13 -24.23 22.83
N ILE A 198 17.18 -25.00 23.38
CA ILE A 198 15.78 -24.62 23.52
C ILE A 198 15.43 -24.51 25.00
N THR A 199 14.84 -23.38 25.39
CA THR A 199 14.26 -23.20 26.72
C THR A 199 12.92 -23.93 26.78
N VAL A 200 12.82 -24.90 27.68
CA VAL A 200 11.59 -25.69 27.92
C VAL A 200 10.71 -24.96 28.93
N PRO A 201 9.46 -24.57 28.55
CA PRO A 201 8.55 -23.93 29.49
C PRO A 201 8.19 -24.84 30.67
N ALA A 202 7.95 -24.24 31.84
CA ALA A 202 7.64 -24.97 33.05
C ALA A 202 6.38 -25.85 32.88
N GLY A 203 6.46 -27.10 33.34
CA GLY A 203 5.35 -28.07 33.24
C GLY A 203 5.15 -28.67 31.84
N GLY A 204 5.98 -28.29 30.85
CA GLY A 204 5.90 -28.79 29.49
C GLY A 204 7.06 -29.70 29.09
N GLN A 205 6.91 -30.30 27.90
CA GLN A 205 7.93 -31.02 27.16
C GLN A 205 8.00 -30.44 25.75
N VAL A 206 9.20 -30.12 25.26
CA VAL A 206 9.36 -29.59 23.91
C VAL A 206 9.64 -30.73 22.94
N ARG A 207 8.92 -30.77 21.81
CA ARG A 207 9.27 -31.60 20.66
C ARG A 207 9.62 -30.73 19.47
N TYR A 208 10.52 -31.23 18.64
CA TYR A 208 11.04 -30.48 17.50
C TYR A 208 11.20 -31.34 16.24
N THR A 209 11.30 -30.64 15.12
CA THR A 209 11.54 -31.18 13.78
C THR A 209 12.63 -30.35 13.10
N LEU A 210 13.32 -30.94 12.14
CA LEU A 210 14.43 -30.32 11.38
C LEU A 210 14.14 -30.25 9.88
N ASP A 211 12.94 -30.64 9.46
CA ASP A 211 12.50 -30.79 8.07
C ASP A 211 11.38 -29.80 7.69
N GLY A 212 11.11 -28.82 8.57
CA GLY A 212 10.05 -27.83 8.40
C GLY A 212 8.63 -28.32 8.73
N SER A 213 8.42 -29.60 9.06
CA SER A 213 7.10 -30.10 9.48
C SER A 213 6.71 -29.57 10.88
N VAL A 214 5.41 -29.41 11.16
CA VAL A 214 4.97 -29.02 12.52
C VAL A 214 5.22 -30.19 13.48
N PRO A 215 5.90 -29.99 14.62
CA PRO A 215 6.10 -31.05 15.61
C PRO A 215 4.76 -31.56 16.15
N ASN A 216 4.63 -32.88 16.23
CA ASN A 216 3.50 -33.56 16.85
C ASN A 216 3.98 -34.43 18.04
N ALA A 217 3.06 -35.12 18.71
CA ALA A 217 3.38 -35.98 19.86
C ALA A 217 4.36 -37.14 19.54
N GLY A 218 4.57 -37.48 18.27
CA GLY A 218 5.55 -38.46 17.81
C GLY A 218 6.91 -37.88 17.42
N SER A 219 7.04 -36.55 17.27
CA SER A 219 8.29 -35.88 16.89
C SER A 219 9.37 -36.00 17.96
N THR A 220 10.63 -35.71 17.62
CA THR A 220 11.77 -35.88 18.54
C THR A 220 11.61 -35.05 19.80
N LEU A 221 11.75 -35.69 20.97
CA LEU A 221 11.73 -35.01 22.27
C LEU A 221 13.06 -34.27 22.48
N TYR A 222 12.98 -32.98 22.81
CA TYR A 222 14.15 -32.19 23.16
C TYR A 222 14.74 -32.65 24.49
N GLY A 223 16.01 -33.07 24.47
CA GLY A 223 16.73 -33.59 25.65
C GLY A 223 18.08 -32.91 25.90
N GLY A 224 18.50 -31.98 25.03
CA GLY A 224 19.79 -31.30 25.09
C GLY A 224 20.10 -30.56 23.77
N PRO A 225 21.22 -29.83 23.69
CA PRO A 225 21.55 -29.02 22.54
C PRO A 225 21.52 -29.80 21.22
N ILE A 226 20.94 -29.20 20.18
CA ILE A 226 20.82 -29.77 18.84
C ILE A 226 22.03 -29.30 18.02
N ASN A 227 22.93 -30.21 17.67
CA ASN A 227 24.06 -29.88 16.81
C ASN A 227 23.60 -29.80 15.34
N ILE A 228 23.80 -28.64 14.72
CA ILE A 228 23.56 -28.41 13.28
C ILE A 228 24.87 -28.02 12.61
N THR A 229 25.17 -28.66 11.48
CA THR A 229 26.41 -28.42 10.70
C THR A 229 26.17 -27.80 9.34
N ASN A 230 24.91 -27.77 8.89
CA ASN A 230 24.46 -27.20 7.63
C ASN A 230 23.24 -26.32 7.92
N THR A 231 22.83 -25.52 6.94
CA THR A 231 21.58 -24.76 7.00
C THR A 231 20.42 -25.66 7.43
N THR A 232 19.65 -25.23 8.41
CA THR A 232 18.58 -26.05 8.99
C THR A 232 17.48 -25.14 9.54
N VAL A 233 16.24 -25.46 9.22
CA VAL A 233 15.07 -24.90 9.90
C VAL A 233 14.69 -25.79 11.07
N ILE A 234 14.51 -25.21 12.25
CA ILE A 234 14.05 -25.92 13.45
C ILE A 234 12.67 -25.40 13.82
N ARG A 235 11.71 -26.31 13.95
CA ARG A 235 10.37 -26.00 14.49
C ARG A 235 10.20 -26.71 15.82
N ALA A 236 9.62 -26.02 16.80
CA ALA A 236 9.42 -26.54 18.16
C ALA A 236 8.02 -26.22 18.70
N VAL A 237 7.43 -27.18 19.42
CA VAL A 237 6.13 -27.04 20.10
C VAL A 237 6.26 -27.55 21.53
N THR A 238 5.65 -26.84 22.48
CA THR A 238 5.52 -27.28 23.87
C THR A 238 4.24 -28.09 24.06
N PHE A 239 4.39 -29.33 24.51
CA PHE A 239 3.31 -30.23 24.92
C PHE A 239 3.21 -30.27 26.45
N GLY A 240 2.01 -30.44 26.98
CA GLY A 240 1.79 -30.48 28.43
C GLY A 240 0.36 -30.89 28.78
N PRO A 241 -0.09 -30.62 30.02
CA PRO A 241 -1.46 -30.88 30.44
C PRO A 241 -2.48 -29.90 29.84
N GLN A 242 -2.03 -28.76 29.32
CA GLN A 242 -2.84 -27.76 28.62
C GLN A 242 -2.76 -27.95 27.10
N GLU A 243 -3.55 -27.18 26.34
CA GLU A 243 -3.45 -27.18 24.88
C GLU A 243 -2.04 -26.87 24.41
N GLU A 244 -1.58 -27.55 23.36
CA GLU A 244 -0.19 -27.40 22.89
C GLU A 244 0.08 -25.98 22.38
N SER A 245 1.33 -25.50 22.50
CA SER A 245 1.68 -24.14 22.07
C SER A 245 1.49 -23.96 20.56
N ILE A 246 1.44 -22.71 20.11
CA ILE A 246 1.68 -22.39 18.69
C ILE A 246 3.16 -22.73 18.38
N PRO A 247 3.49 -23.26 17.17
CA PRO A 247 4.87 -23.59 16.82
C PRO A 247 5.78 -22.36 16.85
N THR A 248 7.01 -22.53 17.29
CA THR A 248 8.10 -21.55 17.13
C THR A 248 9.06 -22.07 16.06
N THR A 249 9.48 -21.20 15.16
CA THR A 249 10.35 -21.52 14.02
C THR A 249 11.63 -20.69 14.11
N ALA A 250 12.76 -21.28 13.75
CA ALA A 250 14.02 -20.57 13.55
C ALA A 250 14.83 -21.23 12.44
N THR A 251 15.22 -20.45 11.43
CA THR A 251 16.18 -20.88 10.41
C THR A 251 17.59 -20.44 10.77
N TYR A 252 18.53 -21.38 10.71
CA TYR A 252 19.96 -21.15 10.91
C TYR A 252 20.66 -21.37 9.58
N LEU A 253 21.22 -20.31 8.99
CA LEU A 253 21.97 -20.32 7.74
C LEU A 253 23.45 -20.53 8.06
N ILE A 254 24.01 -21.70 7.68
CA ILE A 254 25.36 -22.10 8.07
C ILE A 254 26.29 -22.03 6.87
N ASP A 255 27.30 -21.16 6.95
CA ASP A 255 28.28 -20.93 5.87
C ASP A 255 27.62 -20.50 4.55
N GLU A 256 26.52 -19.75 4.63
CA GLU A 256 25.72 -19.25 3.50
C GLU A 256 25.88 -17.73 3.33
N PRO A 257 26.84 -17.25 2.52
CA PRO A 257 26.94 -15.84 2.23
C PRO A 257 25.87 -15.41 1.21
N HIS A 258 25.19 -14.31 1.50
CA HIS A 258 24.25 -13.64 0.60
C HIS A 258 24.51 -12.14 0.58
N ASN A 259 24.19 -11.49 -0.54
CA ASN A 259 24.29 -10.04 -0.73
C ASN A 259 22.91 -9.38 -1.02
N ILE A 260 21.85 -10.16 -0.90
CA ILE A 260 20.45 -9.75 -1.02
C ILE A 260 19.67 -10.37 0.15
N PRO A 261 18.48 -9.85 0.48
CA PRO A 261 17.64 -10.41 1.53
C PRO A 261 17.39 -11.91 1.34
N VAL A 262 17.24 -12.62 2.46
CA VAL A 262 16.88 -14.03 2.48
C VAL A 262 15.48 -14.19 3.05
N VAL A 263 14.67 -15.00 2.37
CA VAL A 263 13.38 -15.47 2.86
C VAL A 263 13.48 -16.96 3.11
N SER A 264 13.25 -17.40 4.35
CA SER A 264 13.09 -18.82 4.66
C SER A 264 11.63 -19.14 4.83
N VAL A 265 11.14 -20.14 4.08
CA VAL A 265 9.77 -20.65 4.21
C VAL A 265 9.79 -22.12 4.57
N CYS A 266 8.87 -22.54 5.43
CA CYS A 266 8.77 -23.95 5.81
C CYS A 266 7.36 -24.44 6.09
N GLY A 267 7.17 -25.74 5.93
CA GLY A 267 5.92 -26.45 6.17
C GLY A 267 5.74 -27.61 5.21
N THR A 268 5.14 -28.72 5.66
CA THR A 268 4.89 -29.88 4.80
C THR A 268 4.01 -29.53 3.60
N GLY A 269 2.89 -28.84 3.84
CA GLY A 269 2.01 -28.39 2.76
C GLY A 269 2.62 -27.31 1.88
N VAL A 270 3.47 -26.43 2.44
CA VAL A 270 4.21 -25.40 1.69
C VAL A 270 5.24 -26.05 0.76
N PHE A 271 5.96 -27.06 1.24
CA PHE A 271 6.86 -27.86 0.43
C PHE A 271 6.12 -28.59 -0.69
N ASP A 272 5.00 -29.24 -0.38
CA ASP A 272 4.17 -29.91 -1.39
C ASP A 272 3.61 -28.93 -2.43
N LEU A 273 3.27 -27.72 -2.03
CA LEU A 273 2.82 -26.65 -2.92
C LEU A 273 3.96 -26.22 -3.87
N ILE A 274 5.10 -25.82 -3.32
CA ILE A 274 6.19 -25.19 -4.08
C ILE A 274 7.03 -26.22 -4.85
N ALA A 275 7.50 -27.27 -4.17
CA ALA A 275 8.39 -28.27 -4.75
C ALA A 275 7.64 -29.25 -5.66
N ASN A 276 6.48 -29.73 -5.24
CA ASN A 276 5.74 -30.77 -5.95
C ASN A 276 4.64 -30.23 -6.88
N GLY A 277 4.38 -28.91 -6.86
CA GLY A 277 3.37 -28.29 -7.71
C GLY A 277 1.93 -28.73 -7.39
N ASN A 278 1.67 -29.23 -6.18
CA ASN A 278 0.33 -29.68 -5.75
C ASN A 278 -0.56 -28.49 -5.34
N GLY A 279 -0.65 -27.49 -6.21
CA GLY A 279 -1.40 -26.24 -6.02
C GLY A 279 -2.87 -26.35 -6.40
N GLY A 280 -3.60 -27.27 -5.74
CA GLY A 280 -5.07 -27.23 -5.73
C GLY A 280 -5.61 -26.03 -4.94
N SER A 281 -6.91 -25.99 -4.68
CA SER A 281 -7.59 -24.95 -3.87
C SER A 281 -7.16 -24.90 -2.38
N ASN A 282 -6.07 -25.56 -2.01
CA ASN A 282 -5.60 -25.63 -0.64
C ASN A 282 -4.66 -24.45 -0.38
N GLU A 283 -4.92 -23.70 0.68
CA GLU A 283 -4.01 -22.68 1.22
C GLU A 283 -3.18 -23.30 2.37
N PRO A 284 -2.07 -24.02 2.11
CA PRO A 284 -1.29 -24.62 3.18
C PRO A 284 -0.73 -23.56 4.13
N THR A 285 -0.73 -23.90 5.42
CA THR A 285 -0.10 -23.10 6.47
C THR A 285 1.38 -23.43 6.60
N GLY A 286 2.20 -22.41 6.79
CA GLY A 286 3.64 -22.54 7.03
C GLY A 286 4.22 -21.30 7.69
N ASN A 287 5.52 -21.30 7.94
CA ASN A 287 6.21 -20.16 8.51
C ASN A 287 6.99 -19.42 7.42
N PHE A 288 7.03 -18.10 7.52
CA PHE A 288 7.87 -17.21 6.73
C PHE A 288 8.84 -16.50 7.68
N GLU A 289 10.12 -16.47 7.34
CA GLU A 289 11.15 -15.70 8.04
C GLU A 289 11.86 -14.78 7.05
N LEU A 290 12.06 -13.52 7.42
CA LEU A 290 12.79 -12.53 6.63
C LEU A 290 14.11 -12.16 7.30
N PHE A 291 15.17 -12.17 6.51
CA PHE A 291 16.50 -11.69 6.88
C PHE A 291 16.94 -10.62 5.87
N GLU A 292 17.48 -9.52 6.38
CA GLU A 292 18.02 -8.43 5.57
C GLU A 292 19.34 -8.80 4.88
N GLU A 293 19.74 -8.00 3.91
CA GLU A 293 20.98 -8.19 3.13
C GLU A 293 22.25 -8.20 4.00
N ASP A 294 22.22 -7.55 5.16
CA ASP A 294 23.30 -7.55 6.15
C ASP A 294 23.26 -8.75 7.11
N GLY A 295 22.28 -9.65 6.94
CA GLY A 295 22.03 -10.82 7.76
C GLY A 295 21.16 -10.58 8.99
N THR A 296 20.64 -9.36 9.19
CA THR A 296 19.74 -9.03 10.31
C THR A 296 18.44 -9.81 10.19
N PHE A 297 18.09 -10.58 11.22
CA PHE A 297 16.77 -11.20 11.34
C PHE A 297 15.70 -10.14 11.63
N ILE A 298 14.65 -10.12 10.81
CA ILE A 298 13.56 -9.16 10.92
C ILE A 298 12.37 -9.77 11.65
N GLU A 299 11.79 -10.83 11.07
CA GLU A 299 10.51 -11.35 11.55
C GLU A 299 10.35 -12.83 11.20
N SER A 300 9.56 -13.52 12.03
CA SER A 300 9.05 -14.88 11.80
C SER A 300 7.53 -14.85 11.98
N ALA A 301 6.81 -15.23 10.93
CA ALA A 301 5.35 -15.15 10.89
C ALA A 301 4.73 -16.45 10.33
N LEU A 302 3.82 -17.04 11.11
CA LEU A 302 2.93 -18.10 10.63
C LEU A 302 1.90 -17.51 9.66
N GLY A 303 1.77 -18.11 8.49
CA GLY A 303 0.89 -17.61 7.44
C GLY A 303 0.42 -18.69 6.49
N ALA A 304 -0.48 -18.29 5.60
CA ALA A 304 -1.01 -19.12 4.54
C ALA A 304 -0.23 -18.87 3.25
N PHE A 305 -0.09 -19.93 2.47
CA PHE A 305 0.59 -19.90 1.19
C PHE A 305 -0.40 -20.35 0.12
N ASN A 306 -0.31 -19.78 -1.08
CA ASN A 306 -1.08 -20.28 -2.21
C ASN A 306 -0.26 -20.16 -3.51
N LYS A 307 -0.82 -20.71 -4.58
CA LYS A 307 -0.24 -20.66 -5.92
C LYS A 307 -0.25 -19.21 -6.46
N HIS A 308 0.91 -18.72 -6.90
CA HIS A 308 1.02 -17.47 -7.67
C HIS A 308 1.48 -17.72 -9.11
N GLY A 309 0.68 -17.26 -10.08
CA GLY A 309 0.94 -17.42 -11.52
C GLY A 309 0.17 -18.58 -12.14
N ASN A 310 0.10 -18.64 -13.46
CA ASN A 310 -0.59 -19.71 -14.19
C ASN A 310 0.37 -20.58 -15.00
N ASP A 311 0.90 -20.07 -16.11
CA ASP A 311 1.72 -20.86 -17.04
C ASP A 311 3.11 -21.14 -16.45
N SER A 312 3.69 -20.16 -15.75
CA SER A 312 4.96 -20.30 -15.05
C SER A 312 4.99 -21.36 -13.94
N TRP A 313 3.81 -21.85 -13.52
CA TRP A 313 3.71 -22.97 -12.59
C TRP A 313 4.01 -24.34 -13.21
N ALA A 314 4.14 -24.41 -14.54
CA ALA A 314 4.66 -25.57 -15.24
C ALA A 314 6.15 -25.81 -14.96
N TYR A 315 6.89 -24.78 -14.51
CA TYR A 315 8.30 -24.87 -14.16
C TYR A 315 8.48 -25.44 -12.74
N ASP A 316 9.65 -26.02 -12.47
CA ASP A 316 9.92 -26.61 -11.15
C ASP A 316 10.21 -25.55 -10.06
N GLN A 317 10.70 -24.37 -10.45
CA GLN A 317 10.79 -23.21 -9.58
C GLN A 317 9.50 -22.39 -9.66
N ARG A 318 8.66 -22.49 -8.63
CA ARG A 318 7.29 -21.95 -8.63
C ARG A 318 7.17 -20.68 -7.78
N GLY A 319 6.36 -19.74 -8.24
CA GLY A 319 5.98 -18.55 -7.46
C GLY A 319 4.82 -18.84 -6.50
N PHE A 320 4.75 -18.11 -5.39
CA PHE A 320 3.71 -18.28 -4.39
C PHE A 320 3.32 -16.93 -3.75
N ASP A 321 2.08 -16.80 -3.31
CA ASP A 321 1.71 -15.70 -2.40
C ASP A 321 1.94 -16.18 -0.96
N TYR A 322 2.41 -15.25 -0.13
CA TYR A 322 2.44 -15.39 1.32
C TYR A 322 1.44 -14.44 1.95
N ILE A 323 0.64 -14.94 2.89
CA ILE A 323 -0.44 -14.21 3.55
C ILE A 323 -0.29 -14.37 5.05
N VAL A 324 0.02 -13.27 5.74
CA VAL A 324 -0.03 -13.22 7.20
C VAL A 324 -1.49 -13.21 7.63
N ARG A 325 -1.84 -14.05 8.59
CA ARG A 325 -3.22 -14.23 9.04
C ARG A 325 -3.30 -14.15 10.56
N ASP A 326 -4.04 -13.17 11.06
CA ASP A 326 -4.33 -12.99 12.49
C ASP A 326 -4.94 -14.27 13.08
N GLU A 327 -5.72 -14.98 12.26
CA GLU A 327 -6.47 -16.17 12.61
C GLU A 327 -5.58 -17.32 13.10
N PHE A 328 -4.29 -17.32 12.77
CA PHE A 328 -3.33 -18.31 13.26
C PHE A 328 -2.83 -18.04 14.68
N GLY A 329 -3.15 -16.88 15.26
CA GLY A 329 -2.75 -16.50 16.62
C GLY A 329 -1.26 -16.17 16.75
N ASP A 330 -0.63 -15.76 15.65
CA ASP A 330 0.79 -15.42 15.63
C ASP A 330 1.02 -13.94 15.36
N GLN A 331 0.65 -13.47 14.15
CA GLN A 331 0.77 -12.09 13.71
C GLN A 331 -0.37 -11.75 12.74
N HIS A 332 -0.63 -10.46 12.52
CA HIS A 332 -1.63 -9.98 11.55
C HIS A 332 -1.03 -9.24 10.35
N LYS A 333 0.28 -8.96 10.39
CA LYS A 333 1.06 -8.30 9.34
C LYS A 333 2.56 -8.54 9.58
N ILE A 334 3.36 -8.31 8.55
CA ILE A 334 4.81 -8.08 8.69
C ILE A 334 5.01 -6.59 8.98
N ASP A 335 5.71 -6.27 10.07
CA ASP A 335 6.03 -4.92 10.54
C ASP A 335 7.46 -4.54 10.15
N HIS A 336 7.67 -4.31 8.85
CA HIS A 336 8.97 -3.93 8.31
C HIS A 336 8.87 -3.20 6.96
N GLN A 337 9.73 -2.22 6.73
CA GLN A 337 9.88 -1.54 5.43
C GLN A 337 10.61 -2.47 4.44
N ILE A 338 9.87 -3.40 3.84
CA ILE A 338 10.42 -4.39 2.90
C ILE A 338 10.99 -3.72 1.65
N PHE A 339 10.34 -2.67 1.14
CA PHE A 339 10.73 -1.97 -0.09
C PHE A 339 11.35 -0.61 0.25
N PRO A 340 12.68 -0.44 0.12
CA PRO A 340 13.36 0.80 0.54
C PRO A 340 12.88 2.07 -0.20
N ASP A 341 12.39 1.92 -1.43
CA ASP A 341 11.89 3.01 -2.27
C ASP A 341 10.45 3.45 -1.90
N LYS A 342 9.79 2.79 -0.93
CA LYS A 342 8.43 3.09 -0.50
C LYS A 342 8.41 3.35 1.01
N ALA A 343 7.59 4.32 1.44
CA ALA A 343 7.44 4.62 2.87
C ALA A 343 6.64 3.55 3.63
N ARG A 344 5.96 2.65 2.91
CA ARG A 344 5.14 1.59 3.47
C ARG A 344 5.99 0.59 4.26
N ASP A 345 5.60 0.36 5.51
CA ASP A 345 6.30 -0.48 6.48
C ASP A 345 5.44 -1.64 7.02
N GLN A 346 4.25 -1.85 6.46
CA GLN A 346 3.32 -2.90 6.90
C GLN A 346 2.73 -3.70 5.73
N PHE A 347 2.82 -5.03 5.82
CA PHE A 347 2.40 -5.94 4.74
C PHE A 347 1.59 -7.11 5.27
N LYS A 348 0.37 -7.30 4.74
CA LYS A 348 -0.44 -8.51 5.02
C LYS A 348 -0.23 -9.62 4.00
N ARG A 349 0.20 -9.24 2.79
CA ARG A 349 0.38 -10.16 1.67
C ARG A 349 1.56 -9.74 0.82
N LEU A 350 2.35 -10.72 0.42
CA LEU A 350 3.51 -10.56 -0.46
C LEU A 350 3.45 -11.62 -1.55
N ILE A 351 3.98 -11.28 -2.71
CA ILE A 351 4.22 -12.22 -3.80
C ILE A 351 5.71 -12.58 -3.77
N LEU A 352 6.03 -13.87 -3.88
CA LEU A 352 7.37 -14.34 -4.20
C LEU A 352 7.34 -14.97 -5.60
N LYS A 353 7.99 -14.30 -6.55
CA LYS A 353 7.98 -14.69 -7.96
C LYS A 353 9.42 -15.00 -8.41
N PRO A 354 9.70 -16.12 -9.10
CA PRO A 354 11.04 -16.42 -9.60
C PRO A 354 11.16 -16.00 -11.07
N GLY A 355 10.77 -14.77 -11.43
CA GLY A 355 10.82 -14.27 -12.82
C GLY A 355 9.73 -14.78 -13.77
N ALA A 356 8.84 -15.69 -13.34
CA ALA A 356 7.77 -16.31 -14.16
C ALA A 356 8.23 -16.81 -15.54
N ASN A 357 7.71 -16.29 -16.65
CA ASN A 357 8.10 -16.71 -17.99
C ASN A 357 9.44 -16.09 -18.43
N ASP A 358 10.03 -15.22 -17.59
CA ASP A 358 11.40 -14.73 -17.71
C ASP A 358 12.39 -15.48 -16.79
N ASN A 359 11.99 -16.57 -16.14
CA ASN A 359 12.83 -17.33 -15.22
C ASN A 359 13.98 -18.08 -15.94
N TYR A 360 15.24 -17.84 -15.61
CA TYR A 360 16.35 -18.63 -16.19
C TYR A 360 16.56 -19.97 -15.44
N PRO A 361 16.70 -21.13 -16.14
CA PRO A 361 16.93 -21.31 -17.58
C PRO A 361 15.66 -21.54 -18.43
N PHE A 362 14.47 -21.42 -17.85
CA PHE A 362 13.22 -21.61 -18.58
C PHE A 362 13.01 -20.48 -19.61
N GLU A 363 12.49 -20.82 -20.78
CA GLU A 363 12.21 -19.85 -21.87
C GLU A 363 13.39 -18.95 -22.30
N ASP A 364 14.64 -19.29 -21.97
CA ASP A 364 15.81 -18.41 -22.18
C ASP A 364 15.65 -17.01 -21.53
N GLY A 365 15.03 -16.95 -20.34
CA GLY A 365 14.75 -15.72 -19.61
C GLY A 365 15.97 -14.98 -19.05
N ALA A 366 15.81 -13.69 -18.75
CA ALA A 366 16.83 -12.82 -18.13
C ALA A 366 16.60 -12.57 -16.64
N HIS A 367 15.55 -13.16 -16.06
CA HIS A 367 15.17 -13.12 -14.65
C HIS A 367 14.84 -11.71 -14.09
N VAL A 368 14.46 -10.76 -14.95
CA VAL A 368 14.30 -9.34 -14.54
C VAL A 368 13.23 -8.55 -15.29
N ARG A 369 12.70 -9.02 -16.43
CA ARG A 369 11.87 -8.21 -17.35
C ARG A 369 10.67 -7.55 -16.66
N ASP A 370 9.85 -8.34 -15.96
CA ASP A 370 8.65 -7.81 -15.29
C ASP A 370 9.02 -6.76 -14.22
N ALA A 371 10.00 -7.06 -13.36
CA ALA A 371 10.50 -6.11 -12.38
C ALA A 371 11.04 -4.84 -13.00
N PHE A 372 11.79 -4.96 -14.09
CA PHE A 372 12.39 -3.85 -14.81
C PHE A 372 11.34 -2.91 -15.39
N VAL A 373 10.32 -3.44 -16.06
CA VAL A 373 9.23 -2.62 -16.62
C VAL A 373 8.45 -1.89 -15.54
N GLN A 374 8.17 -2.57 -14.42
CA GLN A 374 7.46 -1.99 -13.28
C GLN A 374 8.30 -0.89 -12.62
N THR A 375 9.60 -1.13 -12.44
CA THR A 375 10.54 -0.14 -11.90
C THR A 375 10.68 1.07 -12.84
N LEU A 376 10.75 0.84 -14.15
CA LEU A 376 10.83 1.91 -15.14
C LEU A 376 9.60 2.81 -15.07
N SER A 377 8.40 2.24 -14.97
CA SER A 377 7.14 2.98 -14.79
C SER A 377 7.18 3.85 -13.53
N GLN A 378 7.62 3.28 -12.40
CA GLN A 378 7.74 4.00 -11.14
C GLN A 378 8.75 5.15 -11.21
N LYS A 379 9.93 4.94 -11.80
CA LYS A 379 10.96 5.98 -11.91
C LYS A 379 10.57 7.09 -12.90
N ALA A 380 9.79 6.77 -13.92
CA ALA A 380 9.27 7.72 -14.89
C ALA A 380 7.98 8.45 -14.41
N ASP A 381 7.53 8.18 -13.18
CA ASP A 381 6.30 8.71 -12.58
C ASP A 381 5.10 8.58 -13.53
N LEU A 382 4.94 7.39 -14.13
CA LEU A 382 3.80 7.12 -15.00
C LEU A 382 2.53 7.05 -14.16
N ARG A 383 1.38 7.40 -14.75
CA ARG A 383 0.09 7.40 -14.04
C ARG A 383 -0.52 6.01 -13.91
N LEU A 384 0.27 5.04 -13.49
CA LEU A 384 -0.10 3.65 -13.33
C LEU A 384 -0.03 3.26 -11.84
N ASP A 385 -0.50 2.07 -11.51
CA ASP A 385 -0.17 1.44 -10.23
C ASP A 385 0.69 0.21 -10.52
N GLU A 386 1.83 0.15 -9.86
CA GLU A 386 2.88 -0.83 -10.12
C GLU A 386 3.15 -1.76 -8.92
N ARG A 387 3.73 -2.92 -9.20
CA ARG A 387 4.30 -3.81 -8.19
C ARG A 387 5.74 -3.42 -7.92
N THR A 388 5.98 -2.76 -6.78
CA THR A 388 7.35 -2.54 -6.28
C THR A 388 8.06 -3.88 -6.13
N TRP A 389 9.36 -3.89 -6.40
CA TRP A 389 10.19 -5.08 -6.44
C TRP A 389 11.33 -5.01 -5.43
N ARG A 390 11.76 -6.17 -4.94
CA ARG A 390 13.03 -6.36 -4.26
C ARG A 390 13.53 -7.79 -4.49
N PRO A 391 14.77 -8.00 -4.98
CA PRO A 391 15.31 -9.34 -5.16
C PRO A 391 15.55 -10.01 -3.80
N CYS A 392 15.41 -11.33 -3.73
CA CYS A 392 15.74 -12.12 -2.55
C CYS A 392 16.19 -13.53 -2.92
N VAL A 393 16.80 -14.23 -1.97
CA VAL A 393 16.98 -15.69 -2.03
C VAL A 393 15.89 -16.36 -1.22
N VAL A 394 15.31 -17.44 -1.74
CA VAL A 394 14.39 -18.29 -0.99
C VAL A 394 15.11 -19.55 -0.49
N TYR A 395 14.89 -19.88 0.78
CA TYR A 395 15.14 -21.21 1.35
C TYR A 395 13.80 -21.92 1.60
N LEU A 396 13.68 -23.17 1.16
CA LEU A 396 12.49 -23.99 1.37
C LEU A 396 12.84 -25.17 2.28
N ASN A 397 12.28 -25.20 3.49
CA ASN A 397 12.61 -26.17 4.53
C ASN A 397 14.13 -26.27 4.83
N GLY A 398 14.85 -25.14 4.73
CA GLY A 398 16.29 -25.09 4.96
C GLY A 398 17.17 -25.42 3.75
N GLU A 399 16.58 -25.77 2.61
CA GLU A 399 17.31 -25.98 1.35
C GLU A 399 17.32 -24.69 0.52
N TYR A 400 18.47 -24.31 -0.04
CA TYR A 400 18.55 -23.19 -0.97
C TYR A 400 17.68 -23.48 -2.20
N TRP A 401 16.68 -22.61 -2.43
CA TRP A 401 15.69 -22.81 -3.48
C TRP A 401 15.94 -21.93 -4.70
N GLY A 402 16.54 -20.75 -4.55
CA GLY A 402 16.95 -19.92 -5.69
C GLY A 402 16.65 -18.44 -5.55
N VAL A 403 16.87 -17.71 -6.63
CA VAL A 403 16.63 -16.27 -6.74
C VAL A 403 15.15 -16.01 -7.04
N TYR A 404 14.55 -15.18 -6.21
CA TYR A 404 13.16 -14.72 -6.30
C TYR A 404 13.11 -13.19 -6.21
N GLU A 405 11.93 -12.66 -6.41
CA GLU A 405 11.58 -11.27 -6.13
C GLU A 405 10.39 -11.23 -5.18
N LEU A 406 10.52 -10.39 -4.15
CA LEU A 406 9.41 -9.91 -3.33
C LEU A 406 8.66 -8.85 -4.12
N ARG A 407 7.34 -8.96 -4.20
CA ARG A 407 6.48 -7.95 -4.83
C ARG A 407 5.30 -7.57 -3.96
N GLU A 408 4.92 -6.29 -4.05
CA GLU A 408 3.60 -5.84 -3.60
C GLU A 408 2.49 -6.41 -4.48
N LYS A 409 1.29 -6.55 -3.91
CA LYS A 409 0.10 -7.02 -4.60
C LYS A 409 -0.91 -5.88 -4.79
N TYR A 410 -0.79 -5.13 -5.90
CA TYR A 410 -1.67 -3.97 -6.15
C TYR A 410 -3.14 -4.34 -6.35
N ASP A 411 -3.43 -5.58 -6.77
CA ASP A 411 -4.79 -6.09 -6.97
C ASP A 411 -5.41 -6.61 -5.66
N ASP A 412 -4.79 -6.32 -4.53
CA ASP A 412 -5.36 -6.52 -3.20
C ASP A 412 -5.84 -5.17 -2.65
N HIS A 413 -7.04 -5.14 -2.09
CA HIS A 413 -7.63 -3.94 -1.46
C HIS A 413 -6.74 -3.24 -0.42
N ASN A 414 -5.81 -3.97 0.21
CA ASN A 414 -4.91 -3.42 1.21
C ASN A 414 -3.86 -2.49 0.57
N PHE A 415 -3.55 -2.66 -0.71
CA PHE A 415 -2.69 -1.74 -1.45
C PHE A 415 -3.41 -0.40 -1.69
N THR A 416 -4.64 -0.43 -2.17
CA THR A 416 -5.40 0.80 -2.44
C THR A 416 -5.78 1.55 -1.16
N GLU A 417 -6.02 0.81 -0.08
CA GLU A 417 -6.24 1.39 1.24
C GLU A 417 -4.97 2.10 1.73
N GLU A 418 -3.82 1.44 1.69
CA GLU A 418 -2.55 1.99 2.17
C GLU A 418 -2.11 3.24 1.39
N TYR A 419 -2.12 3.19 0.06
CA TYR A 419 -1.59 4.30 -0.74
C TYR A 419 -2.60 5.42 -1.01
N TYR A 420 -3.91 5.11 -0.95
CA TYR A 420 -4.94 6.03 -1.43
C TYR A 420 -6.14 6.20 -0.49
N ASN A 421 -6.15 5.54 0.68
CA ASN A 421 -7.31 5.48 1.59
C ASN A 421 -8.60 5.00 0.90
N GLN A 422 -8.45 4.21 -0.17
CA GLN A 422 -9.57 3.58 -0.88
C GLN A 422 -9.64 2.13 -0.43
N SER A 423 -10.44 1.86 0.61
CA SER A 423 -10.69 0.50 1.09
C SER A 423 -11.83 -0.16 0.30
N GLU A 424 -11.95 -1.48 0.39
CA GLU A 424 -13.04 -2.25 -0.22
C GLU A 424 -14.44 -1.82 0.28
N PHE A 425 -14.51 -1.20 1.45
CA PHE A 425 -15.76 -0.78 2.09
C PHE A 425 -15.96 0.73 1.98
N TYR A 426 -17.14 1.15 1.53
CA TYR A 426 -17.55 2.55 1.63
C TYR A 426 -19.01 2.64 2.06
N GLY A 427 -19.25 3.23 3.24
CA GLY A 427 -20.55 3.17 3.90
C GLY A 427 -20.86 1.75 4.40
N GLU A 428 -22.05 1.23 4.07
CA GLU A 428 -22.53 -0.10 4.51
C GLU A 428 -22.22 -1.23 3.49
N ASN A 429 -21.61 -0.91 2.35
CA ASN A 429 -21.44 -1.84 1.24
C ASN A 429 -19.95 -2.10 0.91
N GLN A 430 -19.63 -3.33 0.49
CA GLN A 430 -18.35 -3.76 -0.12
C GLN A 430 -18.22 -3.21 -1.55
N ASN A 431 -18.29 -1.89 -1.69
CA ASN A 431 -18.29 -1.19 -2.98
C ASN A 431 -17.41 0.07 -2.93
N GLY A 432 -16.39 0.07 -2.07
CA GLY A 432 -15.44 1.17 -1.92
C GLY A 432 -14.42 1.26 -3.06
N ILE A 433 -14.26 0.17 -3.82
CA ILE A 433 -13.38 0.08 -5.00
C ILE A 433 -14.15 -0.62 -6.11
N HIS A 434 -14.00 -0.12 -7.34
CA HIS A 434 -14.38 -0.82 -8.56
C HIS A 434 -13.11 -1.28 -9.25
N PHE A 435 -12.94 -2.59 -9.44
CA PHE A 435 -11.71 -3.17 -9.99
C PHE A 435 -12.09 -4.26 -11.01
N LEU A 436 -11.64 -4.09 -12.25
CA LEU A 436 -11.85 -5.04 -13.34
C LEU A 436 -10.51 -5.62 -13.80
N LYS A 437 -10.53 -6.90 -14.17
CA LYS A 437 -9.37 -7.66 -14.65
C LYS A 437 -9.75 -8.46 -15.87
N THR A 438 -8.80 -8.61 -16.79
CA THR A 438 -8.98 -9.37 -18.02
C THR A 438 -7.84 -10.37 -18.19
N TRP A 439 -8.21 -11.62 -18.49
CA TRP A 439 -7.31 -12.68 -18.97
C TRP A 439 -8.10 -13.64 -19.85
N GLY A 440 -8.21 -13.33 -21.14
CA GLY A 440 -9.13 -13.97 -22.09
C GLY A 440 -10.61 -13.62 -21.89
N ALA A 441 -11.04 -13.47 -20.63
CA ALA A 441 -12.35 -12.94 -20.24
C ALA A 441 -12.17 -11.87 -19.15
N THR A 442 -13.13 -10.93 -19.07
CA THR A 442 -13.16 -9.87 -18.05
C THR A 442 -14.01 -10.31 -16.86
N TRP A 443 -13.52 -10.05 -15.65
CA TRP A 443 -14.28 -10.22 -14.41
C TRP A 443 -14.13 -9.01 -13.49
N THR A 444 -15.06 -8.92 -12.54
CA THR A 444 -15.01 -7.94 -11.46
C THR A 444 -14.26 -8.53 -10.28
N GLU A 445 -13.07 -7.99 -9.99
CA GLU A 445 -12.29 -8.31 -8.80
C GLU A 445 -12.94 -7.69 -7.56
N TYR A 446 -13.35 -6.41 -7.65
CA TYR A 446 -14.05 -5.68 -6.59
C TYR A 446 -15.16 -4.78 -7.15
N GLY A 447 -16.22 -4.58 -6.36
CA GLY A 447 -17.33 -3.68 -6.69
C GLY A 447 -18.44 -4.32 -7.53
N ALA A 448 -18.57 -5.64 -7.49
CA ALA A 448 -19.71 -6.33 -8.09
C ALA A 448 -21.02 -5.97 -7.34
N PRO A 449 -22.16 -5.84 -8.04
CA PRO A 449 -22.35 -6.03 -9.48
C PRO A 449 -22.14 -4.76 -10.33
N ASP A 450 -21.73 -3.64 -9.74
CA ASP A 450 -21.80 -2.31 -10.38
C ASP A 450 -20.58 -1.95 -11.24
N ALA A 451 -19.39 -2.49 -10.94
CA ALA A 451 -18.14 -2.09 -11.60
C ALA A 451 -18.17 -2.28 -13.12
N GLN A 452 -18.62 -3.45 -13.60
CA GLN A 452 -18.68 -3.74 -15.03
C GLN A 452 -19.72 -2.86 -15.76
N PRO A 453 -20.99 -2.75 -15.32
CA PRO A 453 -21.96 -1.85 -15.94
C PRO A 453 -21.51 -0.38 -16.02
N GLU A 454 -20.81 0.13 -15.00
CA GLU A 454 -20.30 1.51 -15.02
C GLU A 454 -19.18 1.70 -16.04
N TRP A 455 -18.30 0.71 -16.20
CA TRP A 455 -17.29 0.72 -17.26
C TRP A 455 -17.94 0.68 -18.65
N ASP A 456 -18.90 -0.22 -18.86
CA ASP A 456 -19.62 -0.35 -20.13
C ASP A 456 -20.36 0.94 -20.49
N ALA A 457 -20.94 1.62 -19.50
CA ALA A 457 -21.61 2.91 -19.69
C ALA A 457 -20.64 4.02 -20.12
N LEU A 458 -19.44 4.07 -19.55
CA LEU A 458 -18.39 5.00 -19.96
C LEU A 458 -17.91 4.70 -21.38
N LEU A 459 -17.62 3.44 -21.70
CA LEU A 459 -17.23 3.00 -23.04
C LEU A 459 -18.27 3.40 -24.09
N ASN A 460 -19.55 3.07 -23.83
CA ASN A 460 -20.64 3.42 -24.74
C ASN A 460 -20.81 4.94 -24.89
N PHE A 461 -20.64 5.72 -23.82
CA PHE A 461 -20.66 7.19 -23.90
C PHE A 461 -19.57 7.71 -24.84
N ILE A 462 -18.32 7.24 -24.68
CA ILE A 462 -17.19 7.65 -25.51
C ILE A 462 -17.44 7.29 -26.99
N GLN A 463 -17.94 6.08 -27.26
CA GLN A 463 -18.19 5.62 -28.63
C GLN A 463 -19.30 6.40 -29.34
N THR A 464 -20.38 6.76 -28.62
CA THR A 464 -21.60 7.32 -29.21
C THR A 464 -21.61 8.85 -29.27
N ASN A 465 -20.65 9.52 -28.63
CA ASN A 465 -20.54 10.97 -28.60
C ASN A 465 -19.26 11.45 -29.31
N ASN A 466 -19.24 12.72 -29.71
CA ASN A 466 -18.05 13.36 -30.28
C ASN A 466 -17.12 13.81 -29.14
N MET A 467 -15.90 13.27 -29.10
CA MET A 467 -14.92 13.60 -28.06
C MET A 467 -14.18 14.91 -28.30
N GLY A 468 -14.36 15.55 -29.47
CA GLY A 468 -13.96 16.92 -29.72
C GLY A 468 -14.92 17.97 -29.13
N ASP A 469 -16.11 17.57 -28.66
CA ASP A 469 -17.01 18.47 -27.93
C ASP A 469 -16.53 18.64 -26.47
N PRO A 470 -16.24 19.88 -26.01
CA PRO A 470 -15.74 20.12 -24.66
C PRO A 470 -16.65 19.59 -23.54
N ALA A 471 -17.97 19.60 -23.71
CA ALA A 471 -18.89 19.13 -22.68
C ALA A 471 -18.82 17.61 -22.52
N ASN A 472 -18.76 16.89 -23.64
CA ASN A 472 -18.61 15.43 -23.65
C ASN A 472 -17.25 15.03 -23.07
N PHE A 473 -16.17 15.70 -23.49
CA PHE A 473 -14.84 15.41 -23.00
C PHE A 473 -14.69 15.72 -21.51
N ASN A 474 -15.26 16.82 -21.01
CA ASN A 474 -15.25 17.13 -19.58
C ASN A 474 -16.00 16.07 -18.74
N TYR A 475 -17.08 15.50 -19.27
CA TYR A 475 -17.76 14.37 -18.62
C TYR A 475 -16.84 13.15 -18.54
N VAL A 476 -16.17 12.78 -19.64
CA VAL A 476 -15.22 11.67 -19.67
C VAL A 476 -14.04 11.92 -18.73
N ASP A 477 -13.43 13.10 -18.78
CA ASP A 477 -12.32 13.48 -17.90
C ASP A 477 -12.74 13.38 -16.42
N SER A 478 -13.98 13.71 -16.07
CA SER A 478 -14.46 13.59 -14.68
C SER A 478 -14.49 12.15 -14.15
N LEU A 479 -14.58 11.15 -15.03
CA LEU A 479 -14.70 9.74 -14.69
C LEU A 479 -13.45 8.91 -15.01
N TYR A 480 -12.63 9.37 -15.95
CA TYR A 480 -11.56 8.58 -16.53
C TYR A 480 -10.25 9.34 -16.54
N ASN A 481 -9.21 8.74 -15.97
CA ASN A 481 -7.86 9.26 -16.08
C ASN A 481 -7.29 8.85 -17.45
N TRP A 482 -7.70 9.54 -18.51
CA TRP A 482 -7.23 9.25 -19.87
C TRP A 482 -5.71 9.44 -20.02
N ARG A 483 -5.04 10.18 -19.13
CA ARG A 483 -3.56 10.21 -19.10
C ARG A 483 -2.95 8.90 -18.59
N SER A 484 -3.63 8.20 -17.69
CA SER A 484 -3.28 6.83 -17.29
C SER A 484 -3.40 5.85 -18.48
N LEU A 485 -4.43 5.99 -19.31
CA LEU A 485 -4.54 5.25 -20.57
C LEU A 485 -3.35 5.54 -21.50
N VAL A 486 -3.01 6.81 -21.69
CA VAL A 486 -1.87 7.20 -22.53
C VAL A 486 -0.57 6.60 -21.99
N ASP A 487 -0.27 6.76 -20.69
CA ASP A 487 0.93 6.18 -20.07
C ASP A 487 0.95 4.64 -20.21
N TYR A 488 -0.21 3.97 -20.07
CA TYR A 488 -0.33 2.53 -20.24
C TYR A 488 0.01 2.08 -21.67
N PHE A 489 -0.52 2.77 -22.69
CA PHE A 489 -0.24 2.45 -24.10
C PHE A 489 1.17 2.83 -24.51
N VAL A 490 1.68 3.98 -24.07
CA VAL A 490 3.04 4.44 -24.38
C VAL A 490 4.07 3.47 -23.81
N LEU A 491 3.91 3.04 -22.56
CA LEU A 491 4.82 2.05 -21.96
C LEU A 491 4.71 0.68 -22.65
N ASN A 492 3.50 0.15 -22.84
CA ASN A 492 3.33 -1.15 -23.49
C ASN A 492 3.83 -1.15 -24.94
N SER A 493 3.66 -0.05 -25.66
CA SER A 493 4.25 0.14 -26.99
C SER A 493 5.77 0.22 -26.91
N PHE A 494 6.34 0.99 -25.98
CA PHE A 494 7.79 1.11 -25.81
C PHE A 494 8.43 -0.25 -25.54
N ILE A 495 7.89 -1.06 -24.64
CA ILE A 495 8.45 -2.38 -24.34
C ILE A 495 8.09 -3.44 -25.39
N VAL A 496 7.24 -3.09 -26.35
CA VAL A 496 6.65 -4.02 -27.33
C VAL A 496 6.00 -5.19 -26.60
N SER A 497 5.09 -4.87 -25.68
CA SER A 497 4.39 -5.85 -24.85
C SER A 497 3.57 -6.79 -25.72
N GLN A 498 3.74 -8.08 -25.48
CA GLN A 498 3.15 -9.15 -26.28
C GLN A 498 1.94 -9.80 -25.62
N ASP A 499 1.65 -9.48 -24.34
CA ASP A 499 0.62 -10.13 -23.54
C ASP A 499 -0.19 -9.13 -22.68
N TRP A 500 -0.98 -8.27 -23.32
CA TRP A 500 -1.78 -7.20 -22.70
C TRP A 500 -3.11 -6.96 -23.47
N LEU A 501 -3.93 -6.04 -22.98
CA LEU A 501 -5.30 -5.71 -23.41
C LEU A 501 -6.33 -6.82 -23.21
N ASN A 502 -6.27 -7.87 -24.03
CA ASN A 502 -7.18 -9.02 -23.94
C ASN A 502 -6.70 -10.07 -22.94
N TRP A 503 -5.47 -9.88 -22.48
CA TRP A 503 -4.80 -10.65 -21.45
C TRP A 503 -4.43 -9.67 -20.33
N ASN A 504 -3.26 -9.80 -19.71
CA ASN A 504 -2.83 -9.18 -18.45
C ASN A 504 -3.14 -7.67 -18.34
N THR A 505 -4.41 -7.34 -18.03
CA THR A 505 -4.94 -5.97 -18.02
C THR A 505 -5.85 -5.81 -16.84
N ALA A 506 -5.62 -4.74 -16.11
CA ALA A 506 -6.31 -4.47 -14.86
C ALA A 506 -6.48 -2.95 -14.72
N TRP A 507 -7.69 -2.53 -14.40
CA TRP A 507 -8.03 -1.12 -14.20
C TRP A 507 -9.06 -0.97 -13.09
N TRP A 508 -8.97 0.14 -12.36
CA TRP A 508 -9.77 0.35 -11.17
C TRP A 508 -10.08 1.82 -10.93
N ARG A 509 -11.00 2.08 -9.99
CA ARG A 509 -11.24 3.39 -9.39
C ARG A 509 -11.72 3.27 -7.95
N GLY A 510 -11.38 4.28 -7.15
CA GLY A 510 -11.92 4.45 -5.80
C GLY A 510 -13.32 5.07 -5.78
N ARG A 511 -14.10 4.77 -4.74
CA ARG A 511 -15.47 5.27 -4.54
C ARG A 511 -15.63 6.16 -3.33
N ASN A 512 -14.62 6.23 -2.44
CA ASN A 512 -14.64 7.16 -1.33
C ASN A 512 -14.52 8.61 -1.85
N PRO A 513 -15.56 9.47 -1.70
CA PRO A 513 -15.57 10.81 -2.25
C PRO A 513 -14.62 11.76 -1.52
N ALA A 514 -14.26 11.45 -0.27
CA ALA A 514 -13.32 12.23 0.53
C ALA A 514 -11.86 12.07 0.07
N GLU A 515 -11.56 11.03 -0.71
CA GLU A 515 -10.20 10.64 -1.06
C GLU A 515 -9.89 10.85 -2.55
N THR A 516 -8.64 10.55 -2.93
CA THR A 516 -8.12 10.68 -4.31
C THR A 516 -8.36 9.40 -5.14
N LYS A 517 -7.85 9.35 -6.38
CA LYS A 517 -7.93 8.19 -7.30
C LYS A 517 -9.35 7.68 -7.63
N LYS A 518 -10.31 8.60 -7.77
CA LYS A 518 -11.74 8.32 -8.07
C LYS A 518 -12.06 8.07 -9.55
N LYS A 519 -11.10 8.36 -10.44
CA LYS A 519 -11.21 8.16 -11.89
C LYS A 519 -10.65 6.79 -12.26
N TRP A 520 -11.27 6.12 -13.23
CA TRP A 520 -10.76 4.87 -13.81
C TRP A 520 -9.30 5.05 -14.26
N ARG A 521 -8.43 4.11 -13.88
CA ARG A 521 -6.99 4.15 -14.14
C ARG A 521 -6.41 2.73 -14.25
N TYR A 522 -5.26 2.60 -14.92
CA TYR A 522 -4.63 1.31 -15.18
C TYR A 522 -3.58 0.94 -14.14
N THR A 523 -3.36 -0.38 -14.04
CA THR A 523 -2.28 -1.00 -13.27
C THR A 523 -1.41 -1.83 -14.21
N LEU A 524 -0.17 -2.11 -13.82
CA LEU A 524 0.72 -2.99 -14.59
C LEU A 524 0.64 -4.43 -14.09
N TRP A 525 0.26 -5.33 -14.97
CA TRP A 525 0.10 -6.75 -14.68
C TRP A 525 0.99 -7.60 -15.59
N ASP A 526 1.91 -8.35 -14.98
CA ASP A 526 2.68 -9.44 -15.62
C ASP A 526 3.40 -9.01 -16.92
N MET A 527 4.48 -8.25 -16.74
CA MET A 527 5.17 -7.54 -17.83
C MET A 527 6.39 -8.29 -18.37
N ASP A 528 6.44 -9.63 -18.25
CA ASP A 528 7.57 -10.46 -18.68
C ASP A 528 7.57 -10.78 -20.19
N ALA A 529 6.40 -10.80 -20.84
CA ALA A 529 6.26 -10.97 -22.29
C ALA A 529 6.55 -9.67 -23.07
N CYS A 530 7.80 -9.23 -23.11
CA CYS A 530 8.21 -7.98 -23.76
C CYS A 530 9.61 -8.04 -24.39
N PHE A 531 9.97 -7.03 -25.19
CA PHE A 531 11.27 -6.91 -25.86
C PHE A 531 11.64 -8.12 -26.74
N GLY A 532 10.65 -8.68 -27.45
CA GLY A 532 10.83 -9.85 -28.31
C GLY A 532 10.97 -11.17 -27.54
N HIS A 533 10.53 -11.20 -26.28
CA HIS A 533 10.50 -12.38 -25.42
C HIS A 533 9.09 -12.93 -25.29
N TYR A 534 8.99 -14.26 -25.24
CA TYR A 534 7.75 -15.02 -25.04
C TYR A 534 6.70 -14.86 -26.16
N VAL A 535 5.47 -15.34 -25.91
CA VAL A 535 4.42 -15.53 -26.91
C VAL A 535 3.64 -14.23 -27.16
N ASN A 536 3.31 -13.96 -28.42
CA ASN A 536 2.45 -12.84 -28.84
C ASN A 536 0.96 -13.20 -28.72
N TYR A 537 0.43 -13.16 -27.51
CA TYR A 537 -0.98 -13.39 -27.22
C TYR A 537 -1.89 -12.22 -27.63
N THR A 538 -1.35 -11.00 -27.63
CA THR A 538 -2.07 -9.78 -27.99
C THR A 538 -2.32 -9.68 -29.50
N GLY A 539 -1.44 -10.29 -30.31
CA GLY A 539 -1.45 -10.15 -31.76
C GLY A 539 -0.85 -8.83 -32.22
N VAL A 540 0.20 -8.35 -31.54
CA VAL A 540 0.95 -7.16 -31.98
C VAL A 540 1.51 -7.40 -33.40
N PRO A 541 1.32 -6.48 -34.35
CA PRO A 541 1.70 -6.69 -35.76
C PRO A 541 3.21 -6.91 -35.98
N ASP A 542 4.03 -6.18 -35.24
CA ASP A 542 5.48 -6.35 -35.21
C ASP A 542 5.93 -6.49 -33.75
N VAL A 543 6.63 -7.58 -33.45
CA VAL A 543 7.16 -7.90 -32.11
C VAL A 543 8.65 -7.56 -31.99
N SER A 544 9.24 -6.99 -33.03
CA SER A 544 10.63 -6.57 -33.03
C SER A 544 10.83 -5.27 -32.25
N SER A 545 12.07 -4.99 -31.85
CA SER A 545 12.47 -3.69 -31.29
C SER A 545 12.23 -2.49 -32.22
N GLN A 546 11.97 -2.74 -33.50
CA GLN A 546 11.74 -1.73 -34.54
C GLN A 546 10.25 -1.45 -34.77
N ALA A 547 9.34 -2.04 -33.97
CA ALA A 547 7.91 -1.87 -34.14
C ALA A 547 7.48 -0.40 -34.03
N ASP A 548 6.71 0.10 -34.99
CA ASP A 548 6.25 1.48 -34.97
C ASP A 548 5.37 1.77 -33.73
N PRO A 549 5.52 2.93 -33.06
CA PRO A 549 4.74 3.26 -31.86
C PRO A 549 3.22 3.18 -32.05
N CYS A 550 2.72 3.52 -33.23
CA CYS A 550 1.31 3.48 -33.60
C CYS A 550 0.76 2.06 -33.84
N ASN A 551 1.61 1.02 -33.86
CA ASN A 551 1.14 -0.38 -33.90
C ASN A 551 0.22 -0.72 -32.71
N ALA A 552 0.38 -0.01 -31.58
CA ALA A 552 -0.43 -0.19 -30.39
C ALA A 552 -1.85 0.41 -30.51
N GLU A 553 -2.10 1.34 -31.43
CA GLU A 553 -3.36 2.12 -31.48
C GLU A 553 -4.54 1.31 -32.01
N ASN A 554 -4.28 0.27 -32.82
CA ASN A 554 -5.30 -0.48 -33.55
C ASN A 554 -5.25 -1.98 -33.23
N LEU A 555 -4.83 -2.32 -32.02
CA LEU A 555 -4.76 -3.71 -31.58
C LEU A 555 -6.16 -4.34 -31.44
N PRO A 556 -6.29 -5.67 -31.64
CA PRO A 556 -7.56 -6.36 -31.51
C PRO A 556 -8.22 -6.17 -30.13
N ASP A 557 -9.55 -6.12 -30.11
CA ASP A 557 -10.39 -6.08 -28.91
C ASP A 557 -11.34 -7.31 -28.82
N PRO A 558 -10.85 -8.57 -28.92
CA PRO A 558 -11.68 -9.76 -28.83
C PRO A 558 -12.48 -9.88 -27.52
N GLY A 559 -12.01 -9.28 -26.42
CA GLY A 559 -12.73 -9.28 -25.14
C GLY A 559 -13.81 -8.20 -25.02
N GLY A 560 -13.85 -7.24 -25.95
CA GLY A 560 -14.83 -6.14 -25.97
C GLY A 560 -14.68 -5.14 -24.82
N GLN A 561 -13.54 -5.13 -24.14
CA GLN A 561 -13.24 -4.22 -23.04
C GLN A 561 -13.06 -2.76 -23.51
N GLY A 562 -12.79 -2.55 -24.81
CA GLY A 562 -12.87 -1.24 -25.45
C GLY A 562 -11.66 -0.33 -25.25
N HIS A 563 -10.54 -0.82 -24.70
CA HIS A 563 -9.37 0.02 -24.40
C HIS A 563 -8.77 0.68 -25.66
N THR A 564 -8.53 -0.10 -26.72
CA THR A 564 -8.04 0.44 -28.02
C THR A 564 -9.10 1.33 -28.65
N VAL A 565 -10.38 0.92 -28.61
CA VAL A 565 -11.48 1.72 -29.14
C VAL A 565 -11.57 3.09 -28.47
N ILE A 566 -11.41 3.16 -27.14
CA ILE A 566 -11.37 4.41 -26.40
C ILE A 566 -10.15 5.23 -26.83
N LEU A 567 -8.96 4.63 -26.91
CA LEU A 567 -7.76 5.36 -27.32
C LEU A 567 -7.93 5.96 -28.72
N SER A 568 -8.27 5.15 -29.73
CA SER A 568 -8.44 5.61 -31.12
C SER A 568 -9.46 6.74 -31.20
N LYS A 569 -10.61 6.58 -30.53
CA LYS A 569 -11.67 7.60 -30.49
C LYS A 569 -11.19 8.92 -29.88
N LEU A 570 -10.40 8.86 -28.80
CA LEU A 570 -9.88 10.06 -28.16
C LEU A 570 -8.79 10.75 -28.99
N ILE A 571 -7.85 10.00 -29.58
CA ILE A 571 -6.77 10.59 -30.40
C ILE A 571 -7.28 11.15 -31.75
N ASP A 572 -8.34 10.55 -32.31
CA ASP A 572 -8.90 10.96 -33.60
C ASP A 572 -9.78 12.21 -33.49
N GLU A 573 -10.51 12.37 -32.37
CA GLU A 573 -11.51 13.43 -32.23
C GLU A 573 -11.10 14.55 -31.27
N ASN A 574 -10.16 14.31 -30.37
CA ASN A 574 -9.74 15.29 -29.37
C ASN A 574 -8.28 15.69 -29.55
N GLU A 575 -8.06 16.92 -30.02
CA GLU A 575 -6.73 17.47 -30.30
C GLU A 575 -5.82 17.51 -29.05
N ILE A 576 -6.38 17.72 -27.85
CA ILE A 576 -5.61 17.72 -26.59
C ILE A 576 -5.07 16.32 -26.31
N VAL A 577 -5.89 15.28 -26.49
CA VAL A 577 -5.44 13.90 -26.27
C VAL A 577 -4.45 13.48 -27.36
N SER A 578 -4.72 13.83 -28.62
CA SER A 578 -3.82 13.56 -29.75
C SER A 578 -2.43 14.18 -29.54
N GLN A 579 -2.41 15.45 -29.14
CA GLN A 579 -1.20 16.20 -28.83
C GLN A 579 -0.45 15.57 -27.65
N PHE A 580 -1.14 15.28 -26.55
CA PHE A 580 -0.52 14.67 -25.37
C PHE A 580 0.03 13.27 -25.66
N TYR A 581 -0.69 12.43 -26.41
CA TYR A 581 -0.25 11.07 -26.73
C TYR A 581 1.08 11.06 -27.49
N LYS A 582 1.20 11.89 -28.52
CA LYS A 582 2.41 11.98 -29.36
C LYS A 582 3.58 12.61 -28.59
N THR A 583 3.33 13.74 -27.91
CA THR A 583 4.37 14.41 -27.11
C THR A 583 4.82 13.58 -25.91
N ARG A 584 3.94 12.73 -25.34
CA ARG A 584 4.32 11.85 -24.24
C ARG A 584 5.38 10.82 -24.65
N TYR A 585 5.32 10.27 -25.86
CA TYR A 585 6.41 9.43 -26.38
C TYR A 585 7.71 10.22 -26.50
N ILE A 586 7.66 11.41 -27.10
CA ILE A 586 8.84 12.27 -27.33
C ILE A 586 9.50 12.62 -26.00
N ASP A 587 8.71 13.09 -25.03
CA ASP A 587 9.17 13.49 -23.70
C ASP A 587 9.84 12.33 -22.97
N LEU A 588 9.19 11.16 -22.94
CA LEU A 588 9.76 9.98 -22.27
C LEU A 588 11.03 9.52 -22.99
N ASN A 589 11.07 9.51 -24.33
CA ASN A 589 12.26 9.12 -25.08
C ASN A 589 13.44 10.09 -24.89
N ASN A 590 13.16 11.36 -24.60
CA ASN A 590 14.16 12.37 -24.24
C ASN A 590 14.60 12.31 -22.76
N THR A 591 13.97 11.46 -21.94
CA THR A 591 14.25 11.33 -20.51
C THR A 591 14.35 9.85 -20.12
N TYR A 592 13.31 9.30 -19.51
CA TYR A 592 13.32 8.00 -18.85
C TYR A 592 13.35 6.81 -19.80
N PHE A 593 12.92 6.96 -21.06
CA PHE A 593 12.97 5.92 -22.09
C PHE A 593 14.21 6.05 -22.99
N SER A 594 15.04 7.08 -22.77
CA SER A 594 16.32 7.23 -23.47
C SER A 594 17.26 6.06 -23.17
N CYS A 595 18.13 5.72 -24.12
CA CYS A 595 19.14 4.69 -23.88
C CYS A 595 20.07 5.04 -22.70
N ASP A 596 20.35 6.33 -22.51
CA ASP A 596 21.20 6.86 -21.43
C ASP A 596 20.59 6.64 -20.04
N TYR A 597 19.27 6.49 -19.93
CA TYR A 597 18.60 6.20 -18.68
C TYR A 597 18.30 4.70 -18.51
N VAL A 598 17.70 4.09 -19.54
CA VAL A 598 17.13 2.75 -19.45
C VAL A 598 18.21 1.68 -19.27
N ILE A 599 19.36 1.82 -19.92
CA ILE A 599 20.45 0.82 -19.82
C ILE A 599 21.12 0.86 -18.44
N PRO A 600 21.52 2.02 -17.89
CA PRO A 600 22.01 2.06 -16.51
C PRO A 600 20.99 1.56 -15.49
N LEU A 601 19.69 1.81 -15.70
CA LEU A 601 18.65 1.24 -14.83
C LEU A 601 18.65 -0.29 -14.88
N LEU A 602 18.59 -0.89 -16.07
CA LEU A 602 18.64 -2.35 -16.23
C LEU A 602 19.88 -2.95 -15.58
N ASP A 603 21.05 -2.38 -15.86
CA ASP A 603 22.32 -2.86 -15.32
C ASP A 603 22.35 -2.74 -13.80
N SER A 604 21.82 -1.65 -13.23
CA SER A 604 21.73 -1.48 -11.78
C SER A 604 20.88 -2.58 -11.13
N MET A 605 19.77 -2.97 -11.75
CA MET A 605 18.89 -4.02 -11.24
C MET A 605 19.55 -5.40 -11.34
N LEU A 606 20.11 -5.76 -12.50
CA LEU A 606 20.81 -7.04 -12.68
C LEU A 606 21.97 -7.22 -11.70
N ASN A 607 22.71 -6.14 -11.43
CA ASN A 607 23.84 -6.16 -10.50
C ASN A 607 23.45 -6.50 -9.06
N THR A 608 22.18 -6.28 -8.66
CA THR A 608 21.74 -6.56 -7.28
C THR A 608 21.82 -8.05 -6.94
N PHE A 609 21.44 -8.94 -7.87
CA PHE A 609 21.37 -10.39 -7.63
C PHE A 609 22.36 -11.21 -8.47
N ALA A 610 23.23 -10.56 -9.26
CA ALA A 610 24.19 -11.23 -10.15
C ALA A 610 25.08 -12.27 -9.43
N ALA A 611 25.44 -12.02 -8.17
CA ALA A 611 26.27 -12.93 -7.36
C ALA A 611 25.57 -14.27 -7.05
N GLU A 612 24.23 -14.29 -7.04
CA GLU A 612 23.42 -15.48 -6.74
C GLU A 612 23.13 -16.33 -7.99
N MET A 613 23.28 -15.77 -9.19
CA MET A 613 22.96 -16.48 -10.43
C MET A 613 23.75 -17.78 -10.65
N PRO A 614 25.05 -17.90 -10.30
CA PRO A 614 25.74 -19.19 -10.36
C PRO A 614 25.09 -20.28 -9.50
N ARG A 615 24.54 -19.93 -8.31
CA ARG A 615 23.85 -20.88 -7.44
C ARG A 615 22.46 -21.23 -7.99
N GLN A 616 21.70 -20.23 -8.45
CA GLN A 616 20.44 -20.42 -9.18
C GLN A 616 20.60 -21.44 -10.32
N ILE A 617 21.63 -21.25 -11.16
CA ILE A 617 21.93 -22.10 -12.32
C ILE A 617 22.37 -23.51 -11.88
N ASN A 618 23.09 -23.63 -10.77
CA ASN A 618 23.47 -24.93 -10.24
C ASN A 618 22.25 -25.76 -9.76
N VAL A 619 21.21 -25.10 -9.26
CA VAL A 619 19.96 -25.76 -8.82
C VAL A 619 19.07 -26.09 -10.01
N TRP A 620 18.79 -25.10 -10.86
CA TRP A 620 17.76 -25.19 -11.90
C TRP A 620 18.28 -25.56 -13.30
N GLY A 621 19.60 -25.59 -13.48
CA GLY A 621 20.26 -25.93 -14.74
C GLY A 621 20.61 -24.71 -15.60
N GLY A 622 21.03 -24.99 -16.84
CA GLY A 622 21.58 -23.98 -17.76
C GLY A 622 23.08 -23.74 -17.55
N THR A 623 23.57 -22.58 -17.98
CA THR A 623 24.97 -22.17 -17.79
C THR A 623 25.06 -20.67 -17.57
N VAL A 624 26.08 -20.21 -16.84
CA VAL A 624 26.34 -18.77 -16.64
C VAL A 624 26.42 -18.03 -17.98
N GLY A 625 27.16 -18.59 -18.96
CA GLY A 625 27.25 -17.98 -20.29
C GLY A 625 25.92 -17.96 -21.07
N GLY A 626 24.99 -18.88 -20.79
CA GLY A 626 23.65 -18.86 -21.36
C GLY A 626 22.78 -17.77 -20.74
N TYR A 627 22.86 -17.59 -19.43
CA TYR A 627 22.23 -16.48 -18.73
C TYR A 627 22.77 -15.13 -19.21
N ASP A 628 24.10 -14.99 -19.30
CA ASP A 628 24.75 -13.78 -19.83
C ASP A 628 24.28 -13.46 -21.25
N ALA A 629 24.07 -14.49 -22.09
CA ALA A 629 23.54 -14.31 -23.44
C ALA A 629 22.07 -13.86 -23.44
N ALA A 630 21.23 -14.39 -22.54
CA ALA A 630 19.84 -13.97 -22.38
C ALA A 630 19.73 -12.50 -21.90
N VAL A 631 20.56 -12.12 -20.92
CA VAL A 631 20.71 -10.74 -20.47
C VAL A 631 21.19 -9.82 -21.59
N GLN A 632 22.22 -10.24 -22.34
CA GLN A 632 22.72 -9.45 -23.47
C GLN A 632 21.66 -9.28 -24.56
N LYS A 633 20.86 -10.33 -24.86
CA LYS A 633 19.75 -10.23 -25.80
C LYS A 633 18.70 -9.19 -25.36
N LEU A 634 18.33 -9.17 -24.07
CA LEU A 634 17.45 -8.14 -23.52
C LEU A 634 18.06 -6.74 -23.67
N ARG A 635 19.33 -6.58 -23.29
CA ARG A 635 20.06 -5.31 -23.41
C ARG A 635 20.08 -4.80 -24.86
N ASP A 636 20.42 -5.67 -25.81
CA ASP A 636 20.46 -5.34 -27.23
C ASP A 636 19.07 -4.95 -27.77
N SER A 637 18.02 -5.67 -27.38
CA SER A 637 16.63 -5.31 -27.72
C SER A 637 16.26 -3.91 -27.20
N ILE A 638 16.63 -3.57 -25.96
CA ILE A 638 16.34 -2.26 -25.37
C ILE A 638 17.13 -1.16 -26.08
N ILE A 639 18.43 -1.34 -26.34
CA ILE A 639 19.26 -0.38 -27.09
C ILE A 639 18.66 -0.13 -28.47
N SER A 640 18.30 -1.21 -29.17
CA SER A 640 17.64 -1.11 -30.47
C SER A 640 16.33 -0.34 -30.38
N ARG A 641 15.55 -0.56 -29.31
CA ARG A 641 14.24 0.06 -29.10
C ARG A 641 14.33 1.57 -28.81
N CYS A 642 15.12 2.00 -27.84
CA CYS A 642 15.24 3.41 -27.47
C CYS A 642 15.79 4.29 -28.62
N ASN A 643 16.58 3.70 -29.53
CA ASN A 643 17.02 4.39 -30.75
C ASN A 643 15.93 4.46 -31.84
N ALA A 644 15.08 3.43 -31.95
CA ALA A 644 14.08 3.32 -33.03
C ALA A 644 12.82 4.17 -32.82
N ILE A 645 12.49 4.55 -31.57
CA ILE A 645 11.24 5.26 -31.26
C ILE A 645 11.09 6.55 -32.08
N ASN A 646 12.15 7.35 -32.21
CA ASN A 646 12.08 8.62 -32.92
C ASN A 646 11.75 8.44 -34.42
N ASP A 647 12.37 7.47 -35.08
CA ASP A 647 12.10 7.15 -36.48
C ASP A 647 10.66 6.63 -36.65
N GLY A 648 10.21 5.75 -35.75
CA GLY A 648 8.83 5.25 -35.76
C GLY A 648 7.79 6.36 -35.51
N LEU A 649 8.08 7.36 -34.68
CA LEU A 649 7.19 8.52 -34.48
C LEU A 649 7.08 9.38 -35.74
N ILE A 650 8.17 9.55 -36.49
CA ILE A 650 8.16 10.23 -37.80
C ILE A 650 7.26 9.47 -38.76
N ASP A 651 7.42 8.15 -38.86
CA ASP A 651 6.65 7.30 -39.76
C ASP A 651 5.16 7.26 -39.39
N CYS A 652 4.83 7.20 -38.10
CA CYS A 652 3.45 7.18 -37.62
C CYS A 652 2.70 8.50 -37.82
N TYR A 653 3.35 9.64 -37.58
CA TYR A 653 2.65 10.93 -37.45
C TYR A 653 3.13 12.02 -38.40
N ASN A 654 4.00 11.69 -39.36
CA ASN A 654 4.54 12.63 -40.35
C ASN A 654 5.22 13.85 -39.69
N LEU A 655 5.98 13.59 -38.61
CA LEU A 655 6.74 14.61 -37.90
C LEU A 655 7.93 15.09 -38.76
N ALA A 656 8.33 16.35 -38.57
CA ALA A 656 9.56 16.89 -39.16
C ALA A 656 10.69 16.90 -38.12
N GLY A 657 11.94 16.69 -38.52
CA GLY A 657 13.09 16.62 -37.62
C GLY A 657 13.65 15.21 -37.46
N PRO A 658 14.24 14.85 -36.30
CA PRO A 658 14.33 15.65 -35.07
C PRO A 658 15.18 16.92 -35.24
N TYR A 659 14.83 17.96 -34.50
CA TYR A 659 15.57 19.21 -34.36
C TYR A 659 16.12 19.34 -32.94
N GLU A 660 17.33 19.84 -32.82
CA GLU A 660 17.91 20.13 -31.49
C GLU A 660 17.19 21.33 -30.87
N LEU A 661 16.69 21.16 -29.64
CA LEU A 661 16.12 22.22 -28.83
C LEU A 661 16.94 22.37 -27.55
N ILE A 662 17.45 23.57 -27.31
CA ILE A 662 18.11 23.94 -26.07
C ILE A 662 17.13 24.73 -25.21
N ILE A 663 16.75 24.18 -24.05
CA ILE A 663 15.94 24.88 -23.05
C ILE A 663 16.85 25.40 -21.94
N ASP A 664 16.72 26.68 -21.60
CA ASP A 664 17.58 27.34 -20.61
C ASP A 664 16.76 28.29 -19.70
N THR A 665 17.37 28.75 -18.61
CA THR A 665 16.78 29.74 -17.70
C THR A 665 17.75 30.87 -17.40
N GLU A 666 17.26 32.10 -17.30
CA GLU A 666 18.07 33.27 -16.94
C GLU A 666 17.36 34.12 -15.86
N PRO A 667 17.99 34.42 -14.71
CA PRO A 667 19.27 33.87 -14.26
C PRO A 667 19.13 32.38 -13.92
N VAL A 668 20.27 31.68 -13.91
CA VAL A 668 20.33 30.28 -13.45
C VAL A 668 19.71 30.15 -12.05
N GLY A 669 18.73 29.26 -11.92
CA GLY A 669 17.98 29.05 -10.68
C GLY A 669 16.82 30.03 -10.45
N GLY A 670 16.53 30.91 -11.42
CA GLY A 670 15.37 31.81 -11.38
C GLY A 670 14.02 31.09 -11.52
N GLY A 671 14.00 29.90 -12.13
CA GLY A 671 12.81 29.07 -12.26
C GLY A 671 13.10 27.75 -12.95
N GLU A 672 12.04 27.05 -13.31
CA GLU A 672 12.04 25.79 -14.03
C GLU A 672 11.18 25.91 -15.30
N VAL A 673 11.40 25.00 -16.24
CA VAL A 673 10.64 24.92 -17.49
C VAL A 673 10.11 23.52 -17.64
N LYS A 674 8.78 23.41 -17.74
CA LYS A 674 8.09 22.20 -18.15
C LYS A 674 7.98 22.18 -19.66
N VAL A 675 8.45 21.12 -20.28
CA VAL A 675 8.31 20.87 -21.71
C VAL A 675 7.28 19.76 -21.87
N ASN A 676 6.14 20.10 -22.47
CA ASN A 676 4.96 19.25 -22.59
C ASN A 676 4.56 18.62 -21.24
N SER A 677 4.94 17.36 -21.01
CA SER A 677 4.56 16.57 -19.83
C SER A 677 5.68 16.40 -18.80
N ILE A 678 6.91 16.84 -19.08
CA ILE A 678 8.09 16.62 -18.24
C ILE A 678 8.77 17.93 -17.84
N TRP A 679 9.37 17.94 -16.66
CA TRP A 679 10.25 19.04 -16.23
C TRP A 679 11.63 18.85 -16.85
N ALA A 680 12.21 19.93 -17.38
CA ALA A 680 13.59 19.90 -17.86
C ALA A 680 14.52 19.49 -16.71
N PRO A 681 15.33 18.42 -16.85
CA PRO A 681 16.11 17.87 -15.75
C PRO A 681 17.30 18.73 -15.34
N THR A 682 17.78 19.61 -16.24
CA THR A 682 18.95 20.48 -16.04
C THR A 682 18.80 21.76 -16.87
N PHE A 683 19.62 22.78 -16.63
CA PHE A 683 19.68 23.98 -17.49
C PHE A 683 21.15 24.36 -17.76
N PRO A 684 21.56 24.56 -19.03
CA PRO A 684 20.78 24.31 -20.24
C PRO A 684 20.52 22.81 -20.45
N TRP A 685 19.30 22.45 -20.85
CA TRP A 685 18.94 21.11 -21.31
C TRP A 685 18.94 21.07 -22.82
N THR A 686 19.81 20.25 -23.40
CA THR A 686 19.87 20.02 -24.85
C THR A 686 19.21 18.69 -25.17
N THR A 687 18.23 18.69 -26.05
CA THR A 687 17.45 17.50 -26.41
C THR A 687 16.87 17.62 -27.81
N SER A 688 16.13 16.61 -28.29
CA SER A 688 15.56 16.56 -29.63
C SER A 688 14.04 16.61 -29.63
N TYR A 689 13.47 17.59 -30.31
CA TYR A 689 12.02 17.74 -30.50
C TYR A 689 11.69 17.80 -32.00
N PHE A 690 10.41 17.82 -32.34
CA PHE A 690 9.93 17.66 -33.72
C PHE A 690 9.11 18.87 -34.17
N GLY A 691 9.09 19.09 -35.48
CA GLY A 691 8.15 19.97 -36.17
C GLY A 691 6.90 19.23 -36.64
N ASN A 692 5.92 19.98 -37.14
CA ASN A 692 4.55 19.52 -37.42
C ASN A 692 3.80 19.05 -36.16
N ILE A 693 4.35 19.37 -34.98
CA ILE A 693 3.76 19.16 -33.67
C ILE A 693 4.22 20.29 -32.76
N GLU A 694 3.33 20.78 -31.90
CA GLU A 694 3.69 21.83 -30.96
C GLU A 694 4.53 21.25 -29.81
N THR A 695 5.61 21.93 -29.44
CA THR A 695 6.31 21.70 -28.17
C THR A 695 5.83 22.76 -27.19
N ILE A 696 5.01 22.36 -26.22
CA ILE A 696 4.43 23.23 -25.20
C ILE A 696 5.51 23.53 -24.14
N LEU A 697 5.65 24.79 -23.76
CA LEU A 697 6.61 25.29 -22.79
C LEU A 697 5.87 26.01 -21.67
N ILE A 698 6.13 25.65 -20.43
CA ILE A 698 5.54 26.29 -19.24
C ILE A 698 6.68 26.70 -18.31
N ALA A 699 6.83 28.00 -18.05
CA ALA A 699 7.79 28.52 -17.10
C ALA A 699 7.18 28.62 -15.71
N GLU A 700 7.87 28.10 -14.70
CA GLU A 700 7.50 28.22 -13.30
C GLU A 700 8.62 28.92 -12.54
N ALA A 701 8.31 30.04 -11.90
CA ALA A 701 9.30 30.84 -11.19
C ALA A 701 9.63 30.21 -9.83
N ASN A 702 10.93 30.13 -9.50
CA ASN A 702 11.35 29.72 -8.17
C ASN A 702 11.00 30.79 -7.12
N PRO A 703 10.89 30.43 -5.83
CA PRO A 703 10.59 31.40 -4.79
C PRO A 703 11.53 32.63 -4.80
N GLY A 704 10.95 33.83 -4.92
CA GLY A 704 11.69 35.09 -5.01
C GLY A 704 11.95 35.58 -6.43
N PHE A 705 11.37 34.92 -7.42
CA PHE A 705 11.39 35.31 -8.83
C PHE A 705 9.98 35.38 -9.39
N THR A 706 9.82 36.13 -10.48
CA THR A 706 8.64 36.10 -11.34
C THR A 706 9.08 35.82 -12.76
N PHE A 707 8.30 35.03 -13.48
CA PHE A 707 8.49 34.88 -14.92
C PHE A 707 8.32 36.25 -15.59
N SER A 708 9.26 36.60 -16.48
CA SER A 708 9.25 37.86 -17.21
C SER A 708 8.84 37.64 -18.66
N HIS A 709 9.61 36.86 -19.41
CA HIS A 709 9.35 36.57 -20.81
C HIS A 709 10.20 35.41 -21.33
N TRP A 710 9.88 34.91 -22.51
CA TRP A 710 10.69 33.98 -23.27
C TRP A 710 11.62 34.71 -24.26
N GLU A 711 12.85 34.24 -24.38
CA GLU A 711 13.74 34.56 -25.50
C GLU A 711 13.92 33.32 -26.39
N TYR A 712 14.12 33.52 -27.69
CA TYR A 712 14.37 32.44 -28.65
C TYR A 712 15.34 32.86 -29.77
N ASP A 713 16.06 31.90 -30.34
CA ASP A 713 17.02 32.15 -31.44
C ASP A 713 16.33 32.17 -32.81
N VAL A 714 15.39 31.24 -33.06
CA VAL A 714 14.68 31.10 -34.35
C VAL A 714 13.21 31.48 -34.23
N GLY A 715 12.42 30.74 -33.42
CA GLY A 715 10.99 30.97 -33.20
C GLY A 715 10.14 31.13 -34.47
N PRO A 716 9.03 31.90 -34.42
CA PRO A 716 8.45 32.54 -33.23
C PRO A 716 7.75 31.52 -32.32
N LEU A 717 7.47 31.94 -31.09
CA LEU A 717 6.54 31.22 -30.21
C LEU A 717 5.07 31.50 -30.59
N ASN A 718 4.18 30.60 -30.21
CA ASN A 718 2.76 30.62 -30.59
C ASN A 718 1.94 31.67 -29.82
N ALA A 719 2.36 32.03 -28.60
CA ALA A 719 1.78 33.07 -27.75
C ALA A 719 2.78 34.22 -27.51
N PRO A 720 2.33 35.39 -27.01
CA PRO A 720 3.23 36.47 -26.59
C PRO A 720 4.32 35.96 -25.64
N VAL A 721 5.54 36.51 -25.77
CA VAL A 721 6.69 36.02 -25.01
C VAL A 721 6.52 36.21 -23.50
N GLU A 722 5.64 37.10 -23.06
CA GLU A 722 5.30 37.34 -21.65
C GLU A 722 4.31 36.31 -21.07
N SER A 723 3.78 35.39 -21.89
CA SER A 723 2.94 34.29 -21.44
C SER A 723 3.80 33.17 -20.85
N ASP A 724 3.61 32.86 -19.57
CA ASP A 724 4.32 31.79 -18.87
C ASP A 724 4.07 30.40 -19.50
N THR A 725 2.91 30.21 -20.13
CA THR A 725 2.59 29.08 -20.99
C THR A 725 2.68 29.50 -22.45
N ASN A 726 3.50 28.80 -23.22
CA ASN A 726 3.72 29.06 -24.64
C ASN A 726 3.91 27.75 -25.41
N GLY A 727 4.13 27.84 -26.72
CA GLY A 727 4.43 26.69 -27.56
C GLY A 727 5.25 27.07 -28.78
N ILE A 728 5.95 26.10 -29.36
CA ILE A 728 6.78 26.27 -30.54
C ILE A 728 6.60 25.11 -31.52
N ASP A 729 6.43 25.40 -32.81
CA ASP A 729 6.50 24.41 -33.89
C ASP A 729 7.86 24.53 -34.59
N LEU A 730 8.73 23.55 -34.36
CA LEU A 730 10.12 23.61 -34.78
C LEU A 730 10.28 23.41 -36.29
N GLN A 731 11.06 24.26 -36.94
CA GLN A 731 11.41 24.14 -38.36
C GLN A 731 12.92 23.88 -38.59
N SER A 732 13.72 24.12 -37.55
CA SER A 732 15.16 23.90 -37.46
C SER A 732 15.54 23.79 -35.98
N ASN A 733 16.83 23.57 -35.70
CA ASN A 733 17.33 23.69 -34.32
C ASN A 733 17.01 25.07 -33.74
N ASP A 734 16.72 25.14 -32.44
CA ASP A 734 16.40 26.37 -31.74
C ASP A 734 16.92 26.36 -30.29
N LYS A 735 17.03 27.54 -29.70
CA LYS A 735 17.26 27.75 -28.27
C LYS A 735 16.12 28.59 -27.73
N VAL A 736 15.52 28.16 -26.62
CA VAL A 736 14.50 28.91 -25.90
C VAL A 736 14.95 29.12 -24.45
N VAL A 737 14.84 30.36 -23.96
CA VAL A 737 15.23 30.76 -22.61
C VAL A 737 14.04 31.33 -21.87
N ALA A 738 13.71 30.76 -20.70
CA ALA A 738 12.78 31.39 -19.77
C ALA A 738 13.54 32.46 -18.96
N VAL A 739 13.18 33.73 -19.14
CA VAL A 739 13.76 34.85 -18.40
C VAL A 739 12.89 35.14 -17.19
N PHE A 740 13.51 35.12 -16.03
CA PHE A 740 12.91 35.44 -14.74
C PHE A 740 13.52 36.73 -14.19
N THR A 741 12.68 37.57 -13.60
CA THR A 741 13.14 38.73 -12.84
C THR A 741 13.08 38.39 -11.37
N GLN A 742 14.12 38.73 -10.62
CA GLN A 742 14.05 38.69 -9.17
C GLN A 742 12.89 39.58 -8.73
N GLU A 743 12.02 39.06 -7.87
CA GLU A 743 11.03 39.90 -7.22
C GLU A 743 11.80 41.00 -6.50
N GLU A 744 11.61 42.25 -6.92
CA GLU A 744 11.93 43.35 -6.03
C GLU A 744 11.09 43.09 -4.78
N VAL A 745 11.76 42.99 -3.63
CA VAL A 745 11.06 43.13 -2.36
C VAL A 745 10.60 44.58 -2.33
N ILE A 746 9.49 44.87 -3.01
CA ILE A 746 8.81 46.14 -2.90
C ILE A 746 8.27 46.10 -1.48
N VAL A 747 9.00 46.73 -0.57
CA VAL A 747 8.47 47.03 0.75
C VAL A 747 7.51 48.23 0.65
N ASP A 748 6.54 48.15 -0.27
CA ASP A 748 5.35 49.02 -0.27
C ASP A 748 4.28 48.35 0.58
N GLY A 749 4.54 48.41 1.87
CA GLY A 749 3.57 48.12 2.90
C GLY A 749 4.05 48.82 4.15
N GLU A 750 3.17 49.55 4.81
CA GLU A 750 3.34 49.82 6.24
C GLU A 750 2.87 48.56 6.99
N GLY A 751 3.68 48.06 7.92
CA GLY A 751 3.31 47.00 8.85
C GLY A 751 3.39 45.57 8.32
N VAL A 752 2.71 44.65 9.02
CA VAL A 752 2.80 43.20 8.77
C VAL A 752 1.45 42.67 8.30
N GLN A 753 1.43 42.05 7.12
CA GLN A 753 0.24 41.37 6.58
C GLN A 753 0.50 39.87 6.51
N VAL A 754 -0.46 39.07 6.95
CA VAL A 754 -0.37 37.60 6.91
C VAL A 754 -1.61 37.00 6.25
N PRO A 755 -1.47 35.92 5.46
CA PRO A 755 -2.61 35.24 4.86
C PRO A 755 -3.47 34.54 5.92
N ASN A 756 -4.73 34.26 5.58
CA ASN A 756 -5.67 33.56 6.45
C ASN A 756 -5.71 32.03 6.21
N ALA A 757 -5.01 31.54 5.17
CA ALA A 757 -4.87 30.13 4.86
C ALA A 757 -3.57 29.83 4.10
N PHE A 758 -3.10 28.58 4.16
CA PHE A 758 -1.98 28.05 3.36
C PHE A 758 -2.15 26.53 3.17
N SER A 759 -1.50 25.96 2.15
CA SER A 759 -1.65 24.57 1.73
C SER A 759 -0.33 23.83 1.60
N PRO A 760 0.24 23.29 2.70
CA PRO A 760 1.47 22.50 2.66
C PRO A 760 1.24 21.10 2.10
N ASN A 761 1.18 20.99 0.77
CA ASN A 761 0.93 19.76 0.01
C ASN A 761 2.12 19.37 -0.90
N GLY A 762 3.18 20.18 -0.94
CA GLY A 762 4.39 19.94 -1.71
C GLY A 762 4.25 20.22 -3.21
N ASP A 763 3.22 20.97 -3.61
CA ASP A 763 3.00 21.37 -5.01
C ASP A 763 3.75 22.65 -5.41
N GLY A 764 4.51 23.26 -4.48
CA GLY A 764 5.22 24.52 -4.71
C GLY A 764 4.38 25.78 -4.44
N HIS A 765 3.06 25.64 -4.26
CA HIS A 765 2.12 26.75 -4.08
C HIS A 765 1.56 26.83 -2.66
N ASN A 766 1.78 27.96 -2.00
CA ASN A 766 1.30 28.22 -0.63
C ASN A 766 1.72 27.14 0.39
N ASP A 767 2.85 26.47 0.16
CA ASP A 767 3.37 25.44 1.07
C ASP A 767 3.82 25.97 2.44
N PHE A 768 4.04 27.28 2.53
CA PHE A 768 4.50 27.93 3.75
C PHE A 768 3.56 29.07 4.13
N PHE A 769 3.19 29.10 5.40
CA PHE A 769 2.70 30.31 6.03
C PHE A 769 3.86 31.28 6.23
N LYS A 770 3.77 32.43 5.56
CA LYS A 770 4.72 33.54 5.62
C LYS A 770 3.98 34.88 5.56
N GLY A 771 4.51 35.90 6.21
CA GLY A 771 3.97 37.26 6.16
C GLY A 771 4.59 38.11 5.04
N LYS A 772 3.83 39.08 4.52
CA LYS A 772 4.35 40.23 3.78
C LYS A 772 4.73 41.30 4.81
N ILE A 773 6.02 41.61 4.89
CA ILE A 773 6.57 42.54 5.89
C ILE A 773 6.85 43.89 5.23
N GLY A 774 6.35 44.95 5.85
CA GLY A 774 6.51 46.34 5.46
C GLY A 774 7.91 46.91 5.73
N GLY A 775 8.24 47.99 5.01
CA GLY A 775 9.61 48.55 5.01
C GLY A 775 9.94 49.34 6.27
N ASP A 776 8.90 49.64 7.04
CA ASP A 776 8.92 50.33 8.31
C ASP A 776 9.06 49.37 9.51
N VAL A 777 9.17 48.05 9.29
CA VAL A 777 9.28 47.04 10.34
C VAL A 777 10.74 46.75 10.70
N ALA A 778 11.17 47.23 11.86
CA ALA A 778 12.51 47.01 12.44
C ALA A 778 12.71 45.58 12.98
N GLY A 779 11.63 44.91 13.38
CA GLY A 779 11.68 43.55 13.94
C GLY A 779 10.29 42.99 14.22
N LEU A 780 10.16 41.67 14.23
CA LEU A 780 8.93 40.98 14.63
C LEU A 780 9.22 39.73 15.45
N SER A 781 8.23 39.25 16.20
CA SER A 781 8.23 37.95 16.86
C SER A 781 6.87 37.28 16.65
N ILE A 782 6.84 36.14 15.98
CA ILE A 782 5.62 35.35 15.73
C ILE A 782 5.58 34.08 16.59
N MET A 783 4.40 33.76 17.09
CA MET A 783 4.08 32.49 17.75
C MET A 783 2.78 31.93 17.18
N ILE A 784 2.74 30.62 16.93
CA ILE A 784 1.55 29.91 16.45
C ILE A 784 1.17 28.82 17.45
N TYR A 785 -0.13 28.66 17.68
CA TYR A 785 -0.72 27.77 18.66
C TYR A 785 -1.75 26.84 18.04
N ASP A 786 -1.80 25.60 18.54
CA ASP A 786 -2.88 24.67 18.23
C ASP A 786 -4.19 25.04 18.96
N ARG A 787 -5.27 24.29 18.69
CA ARG A 787 -6.59 24.48 19.33
C ARG A 787 -6.61 24.31 20.86
N TRP A 788 -5.55 23.75 21.44
CA TRP A 788 -5.41 23.50 22.88
C TRP A 788 -4.48 24.51 23.55
N GLY A 789 -3.93 25.46 22.78
CA GLY A 789 -3.02 26.49 23.28
C GLY A 789 -1.56 26.05 23.36
N ASN A 790 -1.19 24.91 22.78
CA ASN A 790 0.22 24.50 22.68
C ASN A 790 0.91 25.28 21.56
N LYS A 791 2.10 25.82 21.85
CA LYS A 791 2.91 26.52 20.84
C LYS A 791 3.52 25.51 19.88
N VAL A 792 3.20 25.63 18.60
CA VAL A 792 3.65 24.73 17.52
C VAL A 792 4.70 25.35 16.61
N PHE A 793 4.84 26.68 16.64
CA PHE A 793 5.87 27.39 15.87
C PHE A 793 6.23 28.71 16.58
N GLU A 794 7.51 29.09 16.49
CA GLU A 794 7.98 30.41 16.88
C GLU A 794 9.12 30.88 15.99
N SER A 795 9.17 32.18 15.71
CA SER A 795 10.28 32.79 14.97
C SER A 795 10.38 34.29 15.27
N SER A 796 11.60 34.82 15.17
CA SER A 796 11.89 36.26 15.20
C SER A 796 12.48 36.77 13.88
N GLU A 797 12.52 35.93 12.85
CA GLU A 797 13.03 36.29 11.53
C GLU A 797 11.96 37.03 10.72
N LEU A 798 12.34 38.12 10.04
CA LEU A 798 11.40 38.87 9.18
C LEU A 798 10.88 38.01 8.02
N ASN A 799 11.66 37.04 7.53
CA ASN A 799 11.30 36.14 6.45
C ASN A 799 10.83 34.75 6.94
N PHE A 800 10.24 34.67 8.14
CA PHE A 800 9.78 33.42 8.72
C PHE A 800 8.92 32.60 7.74
N LYS A 801 9.04 31.27 7.84
CA LYS A 801 8.22 30.31 7.10
C LYS A 801 7.81 29.19 8.03
N TRP A 802 6.53 28.85 8.01
CA TRP A 802 6.01 27.67 8.70
C TRP A 802 5.30 26.76 7.70
N ASP A 803 5.73 25.52 7.62
CA ASP A 803 5.28 24.48 6.69
C ASP A 803 4.14 23.60 7.26
N GLY A 804 3.59 23.99 8.40
CA GLY A 804 2.56 23.19 9.07
C GLY A 804 3.10 21.92 9.72
N GLN A 805 4.40 21.84 10.01
CA GLN A 805 5.00 20.79 10.82
C GLN A 805 5.25 21.24 12.27
N PHE A 806 5.32 20.25 13.16
CA PHE A 806 5.83 20.42 14.52
C PHE A 806 6.59 19.16 14.93
N ASN A 807 7.86 19.30 15.35
CA ASN A 807 8.76 18.20 15.68
C ASN A 807 8.89 17.13 14.57
N GLY A 808 8.98 17.58 13.31
CA GLY A 808 9.12 16.71 12.13
C GLY A 808 7.86 15.91 11.77
N ARG A 809 6.72 16.22 12.41
CA ARG A 809 5.42 15.63 12.10
C ARG A 809 4.50 16.66 11.47
N LEU A 810 3.78 16.24 10.45
CA LEU A 810 2.71 17.00 9.82
C LEU A 810 1.58 17.26 10.82
N LEU A 811 1.20 18.53 10.99
CA LEU A 811 0.04 18.90 11.79
C LEU A 811 -1.26 18.73 11.01
N ASN A 812 -2.38 18.48 11.69
CA ASN A 812 -3.68 18.27 11.03
C ASN A 812 -4.19 19.51 10.29
N THR A 813 -4.94 19.29 9.21
CA THR A 813 -5.80 20.31 8.59
C THR A 813 -6.72 20.92 9.64
N GLY A 814 -6.75 22.25 9.72
CA GLY A 814 -7.49 22.93 10.78
C GLY A 814 -7.07 24.38 10.99
N VAL A 815 -7.70 25.02 11.97
CA VAL A 815 -7.46 26.42 12.32
C VAL A 815 -6.45 26.51 13.47
N TYR A 816 -5.41 27.30 13.27
CA TYR A 816 -4.36 27.62 14.23
C TYR A 816 -4.40 29.11 14.58
N ALA A 817 -4.14 29.45 15.83
CA ALA A 817 -4.09 30.83 16.27
C ALA A 817 -2.66 31.36 16.18
N TYR A 818 -2.47 32.60 15.73
CA TYR A 818 -1.16 33.25 15.74
C TYR A 818 -1.19 34.55 16.54
N ALA A 819 -0.03 34.92 17.07
CA ALA A 819 0.25 36.23 17.66
C ALA A 819 1.61 36.73 17.15
N ILE A 820 1.65 37.99 16.71
CA ILE A 820 2.83 38.67 16.17
C ILE A 820 3.04 39.95 16.96
N ASP A 821 4.20 40.09 17.58
CA ASP A 821 4.66 41.35 18.16
C ASP A 821 5.58 42.04 17.15
N VAL A 822 5.20 43.23 16.67
CA VAL A 822 5.91 44.02 15.64
C VAL A 822 6.57 45.23 16.30
N THR A 823 7.81 45.52 15.93
CA THR A 823 8.52 46.76 16.26
C THR A 823 8.84 47.51 14.97
N TYR A 824 8.41 48.76 14.88
CA TYR A 824 8.62 49.63 13.74
C TYR A 824 9.92 50.45 13.89
N ASP A 825 10.47 50.95 12.79
CA ASP A 825 11.69 51.76 12.74
C ASP A 825 11.60 53.05 13.57
N ASN A 826 10.38 53.58 13.74
CA ASN A 826 10.11 54.75 14.58
C ASN A 826 10.01 54.41 16.09
N GLY A 827 10.20 53.14 16.47
CA GLY A 827 10.14 52.62 17.84
C GLY A 827 8.72 52.29 18.34
N VAL A 828 7.69 52.45 17.50
CA VAL A 828 6.32 52.02 17.83
C VAL A 828 6.26 50.49 17.87
N GLN A 829 5.45 49.95 18.78
CA GLN A 829 5.17 48.52 18.86
C GLN A 829 3.70 48.24 18.61
N GLU A 830 3.41 47.18 17.86
CA GLU A 830 2.07 46.70 17.57
C GLU A 830 1.97 45.21 17.87
N LYS A 831 0.78 44.75 18.28
CA LYS A 831 0.45 43.34 18.40
C LYS A 831 -0.64 42.98 17.41
N ILE A 832 -0.37 41.99 16.56
CA ILE A 832 -1.31 41.45 15.59
C ILE A 832 -1.64 40.03 16.01
N SER A 833 -2.92 39.65 16.01
CA SER A 833 -3.34 38.29 16.31
C SER A 833 -4.48 37.88 15.43
N GLY A 834 -4.56 36.60 15.09
CA GLY A 834 -5.61 36.07 14.24
C GLY A 834 -5.55 34.57 14.13
N ASN A 835 -6.29 34.06 13.15
CA ASN A 835 -6.37 32.65 12.84
C ASN A 835 -5.83 32.39 11.44
N ILE A 836 -5.16 31.26 11.27
CA ILE A 836 -4.78 30.72 9.97
C ILE A 836 -5.35 29.32 9.80
N THR A 837 -5.83 29.04 8.58
CA THR A 837 -6.29 27.71 8.17
C THR A 837 -5.18 26.97 7.46
N LEU A 838 -4.75 25.84 8.00
CA LEU A 838 -3.91 24.87 7.29
C LEU A 838 -4.82 23.94 6.50
N ILE A 839 -4.61 23.83 5.20
CA ILE A 839 -5.39 23.00 4.27
C ILE A 839 -4.45 21.95 3.63
N ARG A 840 -4.88 20.71 3.48
CA ARG A 840 -4.16 19.69 2.71
C ARG A 840 -5.12 18.96 1.78
#